data_AF-H2CLP8-F1
#
_entry.id   AF-H2CLP8-F1
#
_cell.length_a   1.000
_cell.length_b   1.000
_cell.length_c   1.000
_cell.angle_alpha   90.00
_cell.angle_beta   90.00
_cell.angle_gamma   90.00
#
_symmetry.space_group_name_H-M   'P 1'
#
loop_
_entity.id
_entity.type
_entity.pdbx_description
1 polymer ?
#
loop_
_entity_poly.entity_id
_entity_poly.type
_entity_poly.pdbx_seq_one_letter_code
_entity_poly.pdbx_strand_id
1 'polypeptide(L)'
;MKNRRSRNRAGLGAAAFFVLFSGIFLHGSQMLVGATPTEHRLQPPITSVQLYSDQALIRRTASLTLEPGMQSLRIDDLPGSLNEDSVRVSFSGAGVKIEEIRVDTEYQKLYRSQEARQSEERLRNAENRLRLLSNRYVMLRDEEAAIRKIHVGAAPADPKAGRPLDPDRWKDTLNFMQSQLLKNQSETERLLEQIDGAREDLAVAIAVAERFRSGIAQSRKTVAVRFAFDGRQKERRDLTLEYRIGGASWFPVYQARVISKSAEESARVRLSVYALVRNETGEDWKNIRPVFSAADPAESSRLPVLSTWAIRSVLEESKKIDLYSKESRKPAPSPSQQRRDSPAVQVAQEEVAREQVVDDGEPDLKPKDEVVRQKLNIQTGKSQEYFQKNNEIVQDKRARNRTEQVEALLGEFRTNILNRDRSLSAGQYDRALEYSDSVIQNIRSLSPAHQGLFAEEEQKSLRIRRQALEMIDAKRFTSNLIPPVRSSRGFDYRYTSERSETIRSDGAFRRIFLFEKELPVSLLYESAPARARLAYLVGRARYADKVPLLSGPVSVFHNMDYTGEATLPTVSGGESFALHLGANEEVGIQRSERTFRKTEGLISRSYSNRTEVNITVRNQRRSTVQLDLLERIPVSADERVSVDVVSVEPSPLEKSERGIYRFRLTLKPGEIRKIRLVYDLTHGADVLPVMNETGVEN
;
A
#
# COMPACT_ATOMS: atom_id res chain seq x y z
N MET A 1 1.20 58.10 -45.86
CA MET A 1 1.37 58.85 -47.13
C MET A 1 2.05 57.93 -48.14
N LYS A 2 1.51 57.88 -49.37
CA LYS A 2 2.08 57.56 -50.71
C LYS A 2 3.62 57.38 -50.79
N ASN A 3 4.27 56.64 -51.71
CA ASN A 3 3.92 55.81 -52.86
C ASN A 3 5.20 55.09 -53.36
N ARG A 4 5.05 53.86 -53.86
CA ARG A 4 5.63 53.20 -55.06
C ARG A 4 6.82 53.77 -55.87
N ARG A 5 7.57 52.77 -56.40
CA ARG A 5 8.20 52.59 -57.77
C ARG A 5 9.58 53.21 -58.00
N SER A 6 10.65 52.41 -58.14
CA SER A 6 11.14 51.61 -59.30
C SER A 6 11.79 52.42 -60.43
N ARG A 7 13.08 52.20 -60.72
CA ARG A 7 13.57 51.94 -62.09
C ARG A 7 15.01 51.39 -62.15
N ASN A 8 15.19 50.60 -63.20
CA ASN A 8 16.23 49.63 -63.55
C ASN A 8 17.54 50.17 -64.19
N ARG A 9 18.56 49.29 -64.11
CA ARG A 9 19.58 48.85 -65.11
C ARG A 9 20.79 49.73 -65.50
N ALA A 10 21.98 49.14 -65.29
CA ALA A 10 23.03 48.89 -66.30
C ALA A 10 23.81 47.62 -65.89
N GLY A 11 24.36 46.85 -66.85
CA GLY A 11 24.90 45.49 -66.62
C GLY A 11 26.27 45.19 -67.25
N LEU A 12 26.52 43.88 -67.42
CA LEU A 12 27.70 43.09 -67.89
C LEU A 12 28.57 42.51 -66.75
N GLY A 13 28.93 41.20 -66.70
CA GLY A 13 28.64 40.06 -67.58
C GLY A 13 29.24 38.72 -67.08
N ALA A 14 28.71 37.61 -67.64
CA ALA A 14 29.21 36.20 -67.78
C ALA A 14 29.61 35.40 -66.51
N ALA A 15 29.28 34.11 -66.31
CA ALA A 15 28.87 33.00 -67.18
C ALA A 15 28.03 31.95 -66.37
N ALA A 16 26.90 31.44 -66.90
CA ALA A 16 26.71 30.07 -67.46
C ALA A 16 26.58 28.94 -66.39
N PHE A 17 25.58 28.04 -66.36
CA PHE A 17 24.46 27.72 -67.26
C PHE A 17 23.42 26.93 -66.43
N PHE A 18 22.15 27.17 -66.68
CA PHE A 18 21.00 26.46 -66.09
C PHE A 18 20.08 26.10 -67.26
N VAL A 19 19.30 25.02 -67.11
CA VAL A 19 17.94 24.80 -67.65
C VAL A 19 17.72 23.69 -68.70
N LEU A 20 16.97 22.69 -68.21
CA LEU A 20 15.86 21.88 -68.78
C LEU A 20 16.03 21.12 -70.11
N PHE A 21 15.64 19.84 -70.06
CA PHE A 21 14.71 19.28 -71.03
C PHE A 21 13.77 18.25 -70.39
N SER A 22 12.47 18.37 -70.69
CA SER A 22 11.46 17.34 -70.50
C SER A 22 11.64 16.22 -71.53
N GLY A 23 11.46 14.95 -71.16
CA GLY A 23 11.46 13.85 -72.13
C GLY A 23 11.06 12.54 -71.50
N ILE A 24 9.88 12.06 -71.89
CA ILE A 24 9.30 10.75 -71.57
C ILE A 24 10.23 9.64 -72.11
N PHE A 25 10.69 8.76 -71.22
CA PHE A 25 11.03 7.38 -71.57
C PHE A 25 10.34 6.44 -70.57
N LEU A 26 9.21 5.90 -71.02
CA LEU A 26 8.67 4.62 -70.59
C LEU A 26 9.78 3.58 -70.83
N HIS A 27 10.19 2.81 -69.81
CA HIS A 27 10.60 1.39 -69.85
C HIS A 27 11.08 0.97 -68.45
N GLY A 28 10.23 0.21 -67.73
CA GLY A 28 10.70 -0.79 -66.77
C GLY A 28 11.16 -0.35 -65.38
N SER A 29 10.50 0.61 -64.72
CA SER A 29 10.58 0.65 -63.25
C SER A 29 9.62 -0.38 -62.70
N GLN A 30 10.14 -1.57 -62.39
CA GLN A 30 9.46 -2.49 -61.47
C GLN A 30 9.04 -1.66 -60.26
N MET A 31 7.74 -1.63 -59.98
CA MET A 31 7.24 -1.18 -58.70
C MET A 31 7.95 -2.02 -57.64
N LEU A 32 8.96 -1.46 -56.96
CA LEU A 32 9.25 -1.91 -55.60
C LEU A 32 8.01 -1.54 -54.81
N VAL A 33 7.12 -2.53 -54.70
CA VAL A 33 6.11 -2.62 -53.66
C VAL A 33 6.81 -2.16 -52.38
N GLY A 34 6.40 -1.01 -51.85
CA GLY A 34 6.81 -0.58 -50.53
C GLY A 34 6.30 -1.63 -49.55
N ALA A 35 7.14 -2.62 -49.26
CA ALA A 35 6.85 -3.61 -48.24
C ALA A 35 6.66 -2.81 -46.95
N THR A 36 5.43 -2.80 -46.44
CA THR A 36 5.17 -2.40 -45.05
C THR A 36 6.19 -3.14 -44.18
N PRO A 37 7.00 -2.43 -43.37
CA PRO A 37 7.95 -3.08 -42.48
C PRO A 37 7.25 -4.18 -41.70
N THR A 38 7.81 -5.37 -41.65
CA THR A 38 7.23 -6.49 -40.91
C THR A 38 7.04 -6.06 -39.45
N GLU A 39 5.79 -5.99 -38.98
CA GLU A 39 5.46 -5.65 -37.59
C GLU A 39 5.34 -6.95 -36.79
N HIS A 40 6.24 -7.11 -35.82
CA HIS A 40 6.20 -8.19 -34.84
C HIS A 40 5.39 -7.74 -33.61
N ARG A 41 4.46 -8.56 -33.14
CA ARG A 41 3.73 -8.33 -31.87
C ARG A 41 4.03 -9.44 -30.88
N LEU A 42 4.52 -9.09 -29.70
CA LEU A 42 4.92 -10.04 -28.67
C LEU A 42 4.52 -9.57 -27.27
N GLN A 43 4.33 -10.54 -26.36
CA GLN A 43 4.23 -10.31 -24.91
C GLN A 43 5.29 -11.18 -24.22
N PRO A 44 6.56 -10.74 -24.22
CA PRO A 44 7.65 -11.54 -23.67
C PRO A 44 7.44 -11.76 -22.16
N PRO A 45 7.59 -12.99 -21.64
CA PRO A 45 7.44 -13.26 -20.21
C PRO A 45 8.54 -12.59 -19.39
N ILE A 46 8.24 -12.30 -18.13
CA ILE A 46 9.24 -11.84 -17.16
C ILE A 46 10.16 -13.01 -16.82
N THR A 47 11.45 -12.83 -17.05
CA THR A 47 12.46 -13.87 -16.82
C THR A 47 13.42 -13.56 -15.67
N SER A 48 13.57 -12.29 -15.31
CA SER A 48 14.37 -11.87 -14.17
C SER A 48 13.83 -10.57 -13.58
N VAL A 49 13.96 -10.46 -12.26
CA VAL A 49 13.58 -9.28 -11.49
C VAL A 49 14.73 -8.98 -10.53
N GLN A 50 15.22 -7.75 -10.58
CA GLN A 50 16.13 -7.22 -9.58
C GLN A 50 15.41 -6.17 -8.74
N LEU A 51 15.24 -6.42 -7.45
CA LEU A 51 14.61 -5.52 -6.50
C LEU A 51 15.63 -4.59 -5.84
N TYR A 52 15.21 -3.34 -5.66
CA TYR A 52 15.88 -2.29 -4.89
C TYR A 52 14.99 -1.88 -3.71
N SER A 53 15.35 -0.81 -3.01
CA SER A 53 14.62 -0.35 -1.83
C SER A 53 13.16 0.07 -2.13
N ASP A 54 12.88 0.58 -3.32
CA ASP A 54 11.58 1.18 -3.68
C ASP A 54 11.11 0.92 -5.14
N GLN A 55 11.91 0.20 -5.91
CA GLN A 55 11.62 -0.14 -7.30
C GLN A 55 12.20 -1.52 -7.69
N ALA A 56 11.80 -2.02 -8.85
CA ALA A 56 12.37 -3.21 -9.46
C ALA A 56 12.83 -2.91 -10.89
N LEU A 57 13.94 -3.53 -11.30
CA LEU A 57 14.33 -3.67 -12.69
C LEU A 57 13.79 -5.00 -13.22
N ILE A 58 12.90 -4.92 -14.19
CA ILE A 58 12.27 -6.06 -14.85
C ILE A 58 13.02 -6.37 -16.13
N ARG A 59 13.33 -7.66 -16.35
CA ARG A 59 13.85 -8.16 -17.62
C ARG A 59 12.89 -9.20 -18.20
N ARG A 60 12.40 -8.92 -19.40
CA ARG A 60 11.58 -9.82 -20.22
C ARG A 60 12.38 -10.32 -21.40
N THR A 61 12.29 -11.61 -21.70
CA THR A 61 13.00 -12.20 -22.85
C THR A 61 12.08 -13.05 -23.70
N ALA A 62 12.30 -13.03 -25.01
CA ALA A 62 11.62 -13.90 -25.98
C ALA A 62 12.53 -14.14 -27.18
N SER A 63 12.35 -15.24 -27.89
CA SER A 63 13.01 -15.41 -29.19
C SER A 63 12.17 -14.80 -30.30
N LEU A 64 12.81 -14.10 -31.22
CA LEU A 64 12.19 -13.51 -32.41
C LEU A 64 13.00 -13.88 -33.66
N THR A 65 12.30 -14.25 -34.74
CA THR A 65 12.94 -14.49 -36.04
C THR A 65 12.98 -13.17 -36.82
N LEU A 66 14.18 -12.67 -37.08
CA LEU A 66 14.42 -11.42 -37.78
C LEU A 66 14.60 -11.66 -39.27
N GLU A 67 14.01 -10.82 -40.09
CA GLU A 67 14.22 -10.79 -41.54
C GLU A 67 15.23 -9.70 -41.93
N PRO A 68 16.01 -9.86 -43.01
CA PRO A 68 16.86 -8.79 -43.52
C PRO A 68 16.08 -7.49 -43.78
N GLY A 69 16.61 -6.35 -43.34
CA GLY A 69 16.02 -5.02 -43.57
C GLY A 69 15.24 -4.44 -42.38
N MET A 70 14.40 -3.46 -42.70
CA MET A 70 13.63 -2.67 -41.72
C MET A 70 12.41 -3.41 -41.20
N GLN A 71 12.26 -3.42 -39.88
CA GLN A 71 11.17 -4.09 -39.18
C GLN A 71 10.72 -3.25 -37.98
N SER A 72 9.52 -3.54 -37.49
CA SER A 72 9.00 -2.97 -36.25
C SER A 72 8.61 -4.07 -35.27
N LEU A 73 8.72 -3.77 -33.98
CA LEU A 73 8.30 -4.64 -32.88
C LEU A 73 7.41 -3.83 -31.94
N ARG A 74 6.29 -4.42 -31.56
CA ARG A 74 5.35 -3.85 -30.61
C ARG A 74 5.15 -4.82 -29.44
N ILE A 75 5.43 -4.33 -28.24
CA ILE A 75 5.26 -5.04 -26.97
C ILE A 75 4.12 -4.38 -26.21
N ASP A 76 2.95 -5.01 -26.29
CA ASP A 76 1.70 -4.53 -25.69
C ASP A 76 1.58 -4.96 -24.22
N ASP A 77 0.60 -4.39 -23.51
CA ASP A 77 0.15 -4.83 -22.18
C ASP A 77 1.21 -4.67 -21.07
N LEU A 78 2.01 -3.60 -21.11
CA LEU A 78 2.94 -3.24 -20.03
C LEU A 78 2.24 -2.37 -18.96
N PRO A 79 2.74 -2.30 -17.73
CA PRO A 79 2.13 -1.49 -16.66
C PRO A 79 2.21 0.02 -16.95
N GLY A 80 1.16 0.75 -16.57
CA GLY A 80 1.15 2.22 -16.66
C GLY A 80 2.20 2.91 -15.77
N SER A 81 2.62 2.28 -14.69
CA SER A 81 3.63 2.78 -13.74
C SER A 81 5.08 2.53 -14.17
N LEU A 82 5.32 1.88 -15.32
CA LEU A 82 6.67 1.66 -15.84
C LEU A 82 7.36 3.02 -16.11
N ASN A 83 8.64 3.11 -15.75
CA ASN A 83 9.45 4.30 -16.01
C ASN A 83 9.95 4.30 -17.47
N GLU A 84 9.47 5.25 -18.27
CA GLU A 84 9.74 5.31 -19.71
C GLU A 84 11.21 5.55 -20.04
N ASP A 85 11.90 6.39 -19.26
CA ASP A 85 13.32 6.73 -19.46
C ASP A 85 14.26 5.53 -19.24
N SER A 86 13.77 4.54 -18.49
CA SER A 86 14.51 3.32 -18.16
C SER A 86 14.37 2.22 -19.22
N VAL A 87 13.49 2.39 -20.21
CA VAL A 87 13.26 1.36 -21.23
C VAL A 87 14.53 1.13 -22.04
N ARG A 88 14.92 -0.14 -22.14
CA ARG A 88 16.02 -0.61 -22.98
C ARG A 88 15.57 -1.86 -23.72
N VAL A 89 15.89 -1.90 -25.01
CA VAL A 89 15.63 -3.06 -25.87
C VAL A 89 16.95 -3.49 -26.49
N SER A 90 17.22 -4.79 -26.48
CA SER A 90 18.41 -5.38 -27.10
C SER A 90 18.08 -6.71 -27.76
N PHE A 91 18.91 -7.09 -28.72
CA PHE A 91 18.86 -8.39 -29.39
C PHE A 91 20.18 -9.11 -29.18
N SER A 92 20.15 -10.44 -29.05
CA SER A 92 21.37 -11.23 -28.99
C SER A 92 22.13 -11.20 -30.32
N GLY A 93 23.45 -11.31 -30.27
CA GLY A 93 24.32 -11.25 -31.45
C GLY A 93 24.48 -9.84 -32.03
N ALA A 94 25.34 -9.73 -33.05
CA ALA A 94 25.54 -8.49 -33.79
C ALA A 94 24.52 -8.36 -34.94
N GLY A 95 24.46 -7.17 -35.53
CA GLY A 95 23.74 -6.93 -36.80
C GLY A 95 22.34 -6.30 -36.68
N VAL A 96 21.89 -5.99 -35.46
CA VAL A 96 20.63 -5.28 -35.24
C VAL A 96 20.91 -3.83 -34.84
N LYS A 97 20.43 -2.88 -35.64
CA LYS A 97 20.48 -1.45 -35.34
C LYS A 97 19.09 -0.95 -34.97
N ILE A 98 18.91 -0.55 -33.72
CA ILE A 98 17.68 0.08 -33.25
C ILE A 98 17.70 1.55 -33.67
N GLU A 99 16.70 1.98 -34.44
CA GLU A 99 16.56 3.37 -34.87
C GLU A 99 15.74 4.18 -33.88
N GLU A 100 14.72 3.57 -33.29
CA GLU A 100 13.75 4.26 -32.44
C GLU A 100 13.14 3.31 -31.42
N ILE A 101 12.97 3.80 -30.20
CA ILE A 101 12.16 3.18 -29.15
C ILE A 101 11.17 4.25 -28.70
N ARG A 102 9.89 3.91 -28.74
CA ARG A 102 8.79 4.79 -28.34
C ARG A 102 7.91 4.06 -27.32
N VAL A 103 7.48 4.77 -26.30
CA VAL A 103 6.53 4.28 -25.30
C VAL A 103 5.22 5.03 -25.50
N ASP A 104 4.14 4.30 -25.77
CA ASP A 104 2.79 4.87 -25.90
C ASP A 104 1.95 4.47 -24.69
N THR A 105 1.22 5.42 -24.10
CA THR A 105 0.28 5.15 -23.00
C THR A 105 -1.13 4.97 -23.55
N GLU A 106 -1.78 3.87 -23.18
CA GLU A 106 -3.15 3.52 -23.54
C GLU A 106 -4.00 3.32 -22.28
N TYR A 107 -5.20 3.89 -22.26
CA TYR A 107 -6.13 3.73 -21.13
C TYR A 107 -7.13 2.61 -21.45
N GLN A 108 -7.06 1.49 -20.72
CA GLN A 108 -8.07 0.44 -20.83
C GLN A 108 -9.39 0.93 -20.23
N LYS A 109 -10.40 1.01 -21.09
CA LYS A 109 -11.74 1.50 -20.73
C LYS A 109 -12.60 0.33 -20.26
N LEU A 110 -12.80 0.22 -18.94
CA LEU A 110 -13.62 -0.86 -18.33
C LEU A 110 -15.03 -0.96 -18.95
N TYR A 111 -15.66 0.15 -19.30
CA TYR A 111 -16.97 0.17 -19.94
C TYR A 111 -17.01 -0.41 -21.38
N ARG A 112 -15.85 -0.73 -21.97
CA ARG A 112 -15.76 -1.41 -23.28
C ARG A 112 -15.43 -2.89 -23.16
N SER A 113 -15.28 -3.42 -21.95
CA SER A 113 -14.99 -4.84 -21.73
C SER A 113 -16.17 -5.71 -22.18
N GLN A 114 -15.89 -6.99 -22.43
CA GLN A 114 -16.93 -7.94 -22.82
C GLN A 114 -17.96 -8.12 -21.70
N GLU A 115 -17.51 -8.07 -20.45
CA GLU A 115 -18.28 -8.18 -19.22
C GLU A 115 -19.22 -6.99 -19.05
N ALA A 116 -18.75 -5.77 -19.34
CA ALA A 116 -19.58 -4.57 -19.34
C ALA A 116 -20.74 -4.70 -20.33
N ARG A 117 -20.48 -5.14 -21.57
CA ARG A 117 -21.53 -5.37 -22.58
C ARG A 117 -22.52 -6.45 -22.14
N GLN A 118 -22.03 -7.56 -21.58
CA GLN A 118 -22.90 -8.61 -21.05
C GLN A 118 -23.77 -8.10 -19.89
N SER A 119 -23.24 -7.20 -19.05
CA SER A 119 -24.02 -6.60 -17.97
C SER A 119 -25.15 -5.71 -18.48
N GLU A 120 -24.90 -4.94 -19.55
CA GLU A 120 -25.94 -4.12 -20.20
C GLU A 120 -27.05 -4.97 -20.83
N GLU A 121 -26.67 -6.06 -21.49
CA GLU A 121 -27.63 -6.99 -22.10
C GLU A 121 -28.51 -7.65 -21.03
N ARG A 122 -27.91 -8.12 -19.93
CA ARG A 122 -28.65 -8.67 -18.78
C ARG A 122 -29.60 -7.65 -18.18
N LEU A 123 -29.14 -6.42 -17.97
CA LEU A 123 -29.97 -5.31 -17.47
C LEU A 123 -31.20 -5.09 -18.35
N ARG A 124 -30.99 -5.02 -19.67
CA ARG A 124 -32.08 -4.83 -20.64
C ARG A 124 -33.05 -6.01 -20.65
N ASN A 125 -32.55 -7.23 -20.59
CA ASN A 125 -33.38 -8.44 -20.58
C ASN A 125 -34.21 -8.56 -19.29
N ALA A 126 -33.63 -8.24 -18.13
CA ALA A 126 -34.33 -8.22 -16.85
C ALA A 126 -35.43 -7.14 -16.82
N GLU A 127 -35.14 -5.92 -17.30
CA GLU A 127 -36.15 -4.85 -17.38
C GLU A 127 -37.32 -5.26 -18.29
N ASN A 128 -37.04 -5.80 -19.48
CA ASN A 128 -38.06 -6.25 -20.42
C ASN A 128 -38.93 -7.37 -19.83
N ARG A 129 -38.32 -8.33 -19.13
CA ARG A 129 -39.04 -9.42 -18.45
C ARG A 129 -39.99 -8.87 -17.38
N LEU A 130 -39.50 -7.99 -16.51
CA LEU A 130 -40.33 -7.35 -15.48
C LEU A 130 -41.48 -6.57 -16.11
N ARG A 131 -41.22 -5.85 -17.22
CA ARG A 131 -42.23 -5.09 -17.94
C ARG A 131 -43.32 -5.96 -18.54
N LEU A 132 -42.96 -7.06 -19.18
CA LEU A 132 -43.93 -8.00 -19.76
C LEU A 132 -44.85 -8.60 -18.69
N LEU A 133 -44.26 -9.06 -17.58
CA LEU A 133 -45.01 -9.65 -16.47
C LEU A 133 -45.94 -8.64 -15.81
N SER A 134 -45.46 -7.41 -15.62
CA SER A 134 -46.25 -6.34 -14.99
C SER A 134 -47.40 -5.88 -15.87
N ASN A 135 -47.20 -5.81 -17.19
CA ASN A 135 -48.29 -5.53 -18.13
C ASN A 135 -49.36 -6.63 -18.09
N ARG A 136 -48.96 -7.91 -18.02
CA ARG A 136 -49.90 -9.04 -17.89
C ARG A 136 -50.66 -8.98 -16.56
N TYR A 137 -49.99 -8.62 -15.46
CA TYR A 137 -50.64 -8.41 -14.16
C TYR A 137 -51.71 -7.32 -14.21
N VAL A 138 -51.41 -6.15 -14.79
CA VAL A 138 -52.38 -5.06 -14.93
C VAL A 138 -53.58 -5.49 -15.78
N MET A 139 -53.33 -6.14 -16.92
CA MET A 139 -54.40 -6.66 -17.79
C MET A 139 -55.33 -7.63 -17.06
N LEU A 140 -54.75 -8.54 -16.26
CA LEU A 140 -55.52 -9.52 -15.48
C LEU A 140 -56.35 -8.85 -14.37
N ARG A 141 -55.82 -7.80 -13.74
CA ARG A 141 -56.56 -6.98 -12.76
C ARG A 141 -57.72 -6.22 -13.39
N ASP A 142 -57.52 -5.66 -14.58
CA ASP A 142 -58.59 -5.00 -15.33
C ASP A 142 -59.69 -5.99 -15.73
N GLU A 143 -59.32 -7.21 -16.13
CA GLU A 143 -60.25 -8.29 -16.43
C GLU A 143 -61.06 -8.72 -15.18
N GLU A 144 -60.41 -8.92 -14.04
CA GLU A 144 -61.10 -9.19 -12.76
C GLU A 144 -62.10 -8.08 -12.40
N ALA A 145 -61.69 -6.81 -12.56
CA ALA A 145 -62.55 -5.66 -12.31
C ALA A 145 -63.74 -5.60 -13.28
N ALA A 146 -63.54 -5.95 -14.55
CA ALA A 146 -64.60 -6.04 -15.55
C ALA A 146 -65.60 -7.16 -15.22
N ILE A 147 -65.11 -8.35 -14.85
CA ILE A 147 -65.96 -9.48 -14.44
C ILE A 147 -66.78 -9.12 -13.21
N ARG A 148 -66.19 -8.46 -12.20
CA ARG A 148 -66.91 -8.02 -10.99
C ARG A 148 -67.98 -6.96 -11.25
N LYS A 149 -67.86 -6.20 -12.35
CA LYS A 149 -68.87 -5.20 -12.78
C LYS A 149 -70.01 -5.82 -13.57
N ILE A 150 -69.96 -7.11 -13.91
CA ILE A 150 -71.09 -7.81 -14.54
C ILE A 150 -72.22 -7.87 -13.50
N HIS A 151 -73.21 -7.00 -13.67
CA HIS A 151 -74.43 -7.02 -12.88
C HIS A 151 -75.39 -8.01 -13.51
N VAL A 152 -75.79 -9.02 -12.74
CA VAL A 152 -76.98 -9.80 -13.07
C VAL A 152 -78.17 -8.87 -12.82
N GLY A 153 -78.92 -8.53 -13.87
CA GLY A 153 -79.97 -7.50 -13.80
C GLY A 153 -80.94 -7.72 -12.64
N ALA A 154 -81.34 -6.63 -11.97
CA ALA A 154 -82.38 -6.68 -10.96
C ALA A 154 -83.69 -7.19 -11.57
N ALA A 155 -84.48 -7.93 -10.78
CA ALA A 155 -85.82 -8.33 -11.18
C ALA A 155 -86.60 -7.07 -11.64
N PRO A 156 -87.30 -7.13 -12.79
CA PRO A 156 -88.01 -5.98 -13.32
C PRO A 156 -89.02 -5.48 -12.28
N ALA A 157 -89.09 -4.16 -12.08
CA ALA A 157 -90.00 -3.52 -11.12
C ALA A 157 -91.49 -3.79 -11.43
N ASP A 158 -91.78 -4.17 -12.67
CA ASP A 158 -93.09 -4.64 -13.12
C ASP A 158 -93.07 -6.17 -13.36
N PRO A 159 -93.79 -6.97 -12.54
CA PRO A 159 -93.90 -8.42 -12.69
C PRO A 159 -94.48 -8.89 -14.03
N LYS A 160 -95.11 -8.00 -14.82
CA LYS A 160 -95.80 -8.35 -16.07
C LYS A 160 -95.11 -7.86 -17.35
N ALA A 161 -94.08 -7.01 -17.25
CA ALA A 161 -93.37 -6.45 -18.42
C ALA A 161 -91.98 -7.08 -18.68
N GLY A 162 -91.50 -7.95 -17.80
CA GLY A 162 -90.19 -8.59 -17.91
C GLY A 162 -90.25 -10.03 -18.41
N ARG A 163 -89.31 -10.44 -19.28
CA ARG A 163 -89.04 -11.86 -19.51
C ARG A 163 -88.73 -12.53 -18.16
N PRO A 164 -89.31 -13.70 -17.83
CA PRO A 164 -88.99 -14.41 -16.60
C PRO A 164 -87.49 -14.70 -16.54
N LEU A 165 -86.91 -14.53 -15.35
CA LEU A 165 -85.51 -14.87 -15.11
C LEU A 165 -85.31 -16.36 -15.37
N ASP A 166 -84.42 -16.69 -16.32
CA ASP A 166 -84.04 -18.08 -16.65
C ASP A 166 -83.04 -18.59 -15.60
N PRO A 167 -83.44 -19.46 -14.66
CA PRO A 167 -82.60 -19.86 -13.54
C PRO A 167 -81.33 -20.61 -13.97
N ASP A 168 -81.38 -21.31 -15.10
CA ASP A 168 -80.24 -22.07 -15.62
C ASP A 168 -79.20 -21.12 -16.21
N ARG A 169 -79.63 -20.10 -16.99
CA ARG A 169 -78.70 -19.05 -17.47
C ARG A 169 -78.05 -18.26 -16.34
N TRP A 170 -78.77 -18.05 -15.24
CA TRP A 170 -78.24 -17.38 -14.05
C TRP A 170 -77.17 -18.21 -13.37
N LYS A 171 -77.45 -19.49 -13.16
CA LYS A 171 -76.49 -20.46 -12.62
C LYS A 171 -75.25 -20.55 -13.52
N ASP A 172 -75.42 -20.60 -14.83
CA ASP A 172 -74.30 -20.66 -15.79
C ASP A 172 -73.44 -19.39 -15.77
N THR A 173 -74.08 -18.21 -15.66
CA THR A 173 -73.36 -16.93 -15.57
C THR A 173 -72.58 -16.84 -14.25
N LEU A 174 -73.18 -17.22 -13.12
CA LEU A 174 -72.51 -17.25 -11.82
C LEU A 174 -71.36 -18.27 -11.78
N ASN A 175 -71.56 -19.47 -12.34
CA ASN A 175 -70.53 -20.49 -12.47
C ASN A 175 -69.37 -20.01 -13.36
N PHE A 176 -69.69 -19.37 -14.49
CA PHE A 176 -68.69 -18.75 -15.36
C PHE A 176 -67.88 -17.71 -14.59
N MET A 177 -68.54 -16.73 -13.95
CA MET A 177 -67.87 -15.69 -13.16
C MET A 177 -67.00 -16.29 -12.07
N GLN A 178 -67.52 -17.24 -11.29
CA GLN A 178 -66.75 -17.91 -10.24
C GLN A 178 -65.53 -18.64 -10.80
N SER A 179 -65.69 -19.38 -11.91
CA SER A 179 -64.59 -20.12 -12.54
C SER A 179 -63.50 -19.19 -13.10
N GLN A 180 -63.87 -18.07 -13.71
CA GLN A 180 -62.91 -17.09 -14.25
C GLN A 180 -62.21 -16.34 -13.12
N LEU A 181 -62.93 -15.93 -12.08
CA LEU A 181 -62.32 -15.26 -10.92
C LEU A 181 -61.33 -16.18 -10.19
N LEU A 182 -61.63 -17.47 -10.03
CA LEU A 182 -60.70 -18.44 -9.43
C LEU A 182 -59.45 -18.64 -10.32
N LYS A 183 -59.64 -18.73 -11.64
CA LYS A 183 -58.52 -18.82 -12.60
C LYS A 183 -57.64 -17.56 -12.52
N ASN A 184 -58.24 -16.37 -12.62
CA ASN A 184 -57.51 -15.10 -12.57
C ASN A 184 -56.80 -14.91 -11.23
N GLN A 185 -57.40 -15.33 -10.12
CA GLN A 185 -56.74 -15.31 -8.82
C GLN A 185 -55.48 -16.20 -8.82
N SER A 186 -55.59 -17.44 -9.33
CA SER A 186 -54.44 -18.36 -9.39
C SER A 186 -53.34 -17.88 -10.35
N GLU A 187 -53.71 -17.27 -11.48
CA GLU A 187 -52.76 -16.65 -12.41
C GLU A 187 -52.09 -15.42 -11.79
N THR A 188 -52.85 -14.61 -11.05
CA THR A 188 -52.32 -13.44 -10.33
C THR A 188 -51.26 -13.86 -9.32
N GLU A 189 -51.51 -14.92 -8.54
CA GLU A 189 -50.54 -15.43 -7.56
C GLU A 189 -49.24 -15.88 -8.22
N ARG A 190 -49.33 -16.61 -9.35
CA ARG A 190 -48.16 -17.00 -10.14
C ARG A 190 -47.42 -15.80 -10.72
N LEU A 191 -48.14 -14.81 -11.25
CA LEU A 191 -47.55 -13.59 -11.80
C LEU A 191 -46.83 -12.79 -10.70
N LEU A 192 -47.41 -12.68 -9.50
CA LEU A 192 -46.77 -11.98 -8.39
C LEU A 192 -45.44 -12.63 -7.98
N GLU A 193 -45.37 -13.96 -7.93
CA GLU A 193 -44.10 -14.66 -7.68
C GLU A 193 -43.09 -14.44 -8.81
N GLN A 194 -43.54 -14.49 -10.07
CA GLN A 194 -42.67 -14.21 -11.23
C GLN A 194 -42.19 -12.76 -11.26
N ILE A 195 -43.03 -11.80 -10.83
CA ILE A 195 -42.67 -10.38 -10.71
C ILE A 195 -41.65 -10.18 -9.59
N ASP A 196 -41.80 -10.83 -8.43
CA ASP A 196 -40.79 -10.80 -7.35
C ASP A 196 -39.43 -11.28 -7.88
N GLY A 197 -39.40 -12.44 -8.55
CA GLY A 197 -38.16 -12.96 -9.15
C GLY A 197 -37.59 -12.05 -10.25
N ALA A 198 -38.44 -11.43 -11.07
CA ALA A 198 -37.98 -10.49 -12.10
C ALA A 198 -37.48 -9.16 -11.53
N ARG A 199 -38.02 -8.72 -10.39
CA ARG A 199 -37.52 -7.56 -9.64
C ARG A 199 -36.17 -7.86 -9.01
N GLU A 200 -36.02 -9.03 -8.39
CA GLU A 200 -34.75 -9.53 -7.90
C GLU A 200 -33.68 -9.56 -9.01
N ASP A 201 -33.99 -10.17 -10.16
CA ASP A 201 -33.10 -10.21 -11.33
C ASP A 201 -32.71 -8.80 -11.80
N LEU A 202 -33.66 -7.86 -11.84
CA LEU A 202 -33.41 -6.48 -12.26
C LEU A 202 -32.54 -5.73 -11.25
N ALA A 203 -32.80 -5.87 -9.95
CA ALA A 203 -32.00 -5.25 -8.89
C ALA A 203 -30.54 -5.73 -8.94
N VAL A 204 -30.32 -7.03 -9.10
CA VAL A 204 -28.98 -7.61 -9.29
C VAL A 204 -28.31 -7.10 -10.56
N ALA A 205 -29.04 -7.06 -11.69
CA ALA A 205 -28.50 -6.57 -12.95
C ALA A 205 -28.11 -5.09 -12.91
N ILE A 206 -28.89 -4.26 -12.21
CA ILE A 206 -28.53 -2.86 -11.92
C ILE A 206 -27.22 -2.82 -11.14
N ALA A 207 -27.12 -3.54 -10.01
CA ALA A 207 -25.94 -3.57 -9.15
C ALA A 207 -24.66 -3.98 -9.92
N VAL A 208 -24.75 -4.99 -10.79
CA VAL A 208 -23.63 -5.43 -11.64
C VAL A 208 -23.25 -4.35 -12.64
N ALA A 209 -24.22 -3.73 -13.33
CA ALA A 209 -23.96 -2.67 -14.30
C ALA A 209 -23.34 -1.41 -13.67
N GLU A 210 -23.68 -1.07 -12.41
CA GLU A 210 -23.07 0.07 -11.70
C GLU A 210 -21.55 -0.05 -11.56
N ARG A 211 -21.03 -1.27 -11.39
CA ARG A 211 -19.60 -1.52 -11.16
C ARG A 211 -18.72 -1.14 -12.35
N PHE A 212 -19.24 -1.23 -13.57
CA PHE A 212 -18.52 -0.90 -14.79
C PHE A 212 -18.58 0.59 -15.14
N ARG A 213 -19.37 1.40 -14.41
CA ARG A 213 -19.55 2.85 -14.67
C ARG A 213 -18.49 3.74 -14.00
N SER A 214 -17.93 3.31 -12.85
CA SER A 214 -17.01 4.11 -12.01
C SER A 214 -15.54 3.67 -12.07
N GLY A 215 -15.21 2.63 -12.85
CA GLY A 215 -13.87 2.05 -12.86
C GLY A 215 -12.81 2.94 -13.52
N ILE A 216 -11.85 3.42 -12.72
CA ILE A 216 -10.60 4.06 -13.15
C ILE A 216 -9.99 3.22 -14.27
N ALA A 217 -9.79 3.85 -15.43
CA ALA A 217 -9.11 3.20 -16.55
C ALA A 217 -7.70 2.80 -16.12
N GLN A 218 -7.39 1.50 -16.10
CA GLN A 218 -6.01 1.07 -15.91
C GLN A 218 -5.20 1.57 -17.10
N SER A 219 -4.22 2.43 -16.84
CA SER A 219 -3.25 2.80 -17.86
C SER A 219 -2.34 1.60 -18.11
N ARG A 220 -2.23 1.22 -19.37
CA ARG A 220 -1.25 0.26 -19.88
C ARG A 220 -0.33 1.00 -20.84
N LYS A 221 0.89 0.52 -20.96
CA LYS A 221 1.87 1.06 -21.90
C LYS A 221 2.19 0.04 -22.97
N THR A 222 2.62 0.56 -24.11
CA THR A 222 3.15 -0.22 -25.21
C THR A 222 4.54 0.30 -25.54
N VAL A 223 5.51 -0.62 -25.70
CA VAL A 223 6.82 -0.27 -26.26
C VAL A 223 6.84 -0.63 -27.74
N ALA A 224 6.97 0.39 -28.60
CA ALA A 224 7.15 0.25 -30.03
C ALA A 224 8.63 0.50 -30.39
N VAL A 225 9.22 -0.42 -31.17
CA VAL A 225 10.64 -0.40 -31.54
C VAL A 225 10.74 -0.48 -33.06
N ARG A 226 11.54 0.39 -33.66
CA ARG A 226 11.88 0.36 -35.08
C ARG A 226 13.35 0.01 -35.22
N PHE A 227 13.66 -1.04 -35.97
CA PHE A 227 15.03 -1.57 -36.08
C PHE A 227 15.33 -2.13 -37.47
N ALA A 228 16.61 -2.14 -37.83
CA ALA A 228 17.14 -2.75 -39.04
C ALA A 228 17.97 -3.98 -38.68
N PHE A 229 17.81 -5.07 -39.42
CA PHE A 229 18.67 -6.24 -39.34
C PHE A 229 19.51 -6.38 -40.61
N ASP A 230 20.84 -6.42 -40.46
CA ASP A 230 21.81 -6.49 -41.57
C ASP A 230 22.15 -7.93 -42.02
N GLY A 231 21.50 -8.93 -41.41
CA GLY A 231 21.66 -10.33 -41.78
C GLY A 231 21.26 -10.58 -43.23
N ARG A 232 21.86 -11.62 -43.83
CA ARG A 232 21.59 -11.99 -45.24
C ARG A 232 20.38 -12.90 -45.40
N GLN A 233 19.90 -13.48 -44.31
CA GLN A 233 18.83 -14.47 -44.25
C GLN A 233 18.10 -14.36 -42.92
N LYS A 234 16.99 -15.10 -42.77
CA LYS A 234 16.21 -15.06 -41.52
C LYS A 234 17.01 -15.69 -40.39
N GLU A 235 17.10 -14.99 -39.25
CA GLU A 235 17.86 -15.46 -38.09
C GLU A 235 17.04 -15.33 -36.81
N ARG A 236 17.10 -16.38 -35.97
CA ARG A 236 16.49 -16.35 -34.64
C ARG A 236 17.42 -15.62 -33.68
N ARG A 237 16.92 -14.56 -33.05
CA ARG A 237 17.61 -13.77 -32.01
C ARG A 237 16.79 -13.73 -30.74
N ASP A 238 17.47 -13.58 -29.61
CA ASP A 238 16.82 -13.37 -28.32
C ASP A 238 16.64 -11.88 -28.09
N LEU A 239 15.40 -11.46 -28.01
CA LEU A 239 14.98 -10.13 -27.62
C LEU A 239 15.03 -10.02 -26.10
N THR A 240 15.61 -8.93 -25.60
CA THR A 240 15.57 -8.56 -24.18
C THR A 240 14.98 -7.16 -24.04
N LEU A 241 13.88 -7.04 -23.30
CA LEU A 241 13.28 -5.78 -22.85
C LEU A 241 13.61 -5.60 -21.36
N GLU A 242 14.20 -4.46 -21.01
CA GLU A 242 14.43 -4.05 -19.63
C GLU A 242 13.72 -2.72 -19.33
N TYR A 243 13.14 -2.62 -18.14
CA TYR A 243 12.56 -1.38 -17.63
C TYR A 243 12.52 -1.40 -16.10
N ARG A 244 12.56 -0.21 -15.49
CA ARG A 244 12.31 -0.02 -14.07
C ARG A 244 10.84 0.26 -13.83
N ILE A 245 10.35 -0.20 -12.69
CA ILE A 245 8.98 0.02 -12.23
C ILE A 245 8.97 0.27 -10.72
N GLY A 246 8.24 1.29 -10.29
CA GLY A 246 8.04 1.61 -8.88
C GLY A 246 7.01 0.69 -8.23
N GLY A 247 6.91 0.73 -6.90
CA GLY A 247 5.96 -0.09 -6.15
C GLY A 247 6.48 -1.48 -5.82
N ALA A 248 7.79 -1.70 -5.88
CA ALA A 248 8.41 -2.93 -5.40
C ALA A 248 9.46 -2.59 -4.35
N SER A 249 9.53 -3.33 -3.25
CA SER A 249 10.55 -3.11 -2.22
C SER A 249 11.02 -4.41 -1.61
N TRP A 250 12.23 -4.39 -1.05
CA TRP A 250 12.74 -5.50 -0.26
C TRP A 250 13.49 -5.01 0.99
N PHE A 251 13.47 -5.84 2.04
CA PHE A 251 14.15 -5.58 3.31
C PHE A 251 14.88 -6.83 3.79
N PRO A 252 16.13 -6.72 4.28
CA PRO A 252 16.83 -7.83 4.91
C PRO A 252 16.20 -8.14 6.28
N VAL A 253 15.85 -9.41 6.51
CA VAL A 253 15.36 -9.88 7.82
C VAL A 253 16.02 -11.20 8.19
N TYR A 254 16.26 -11.41 9.48
CA TYR A 254 17.10 -12.49 9.98
C TYR A 254 16.37 -13.35 11.00
N GLN A 255 16.75 -14.63 11.06
CA GLN A 255 16.38 -15.52 12.15
C GLN A 255 17.64 -16.12 12.76
N ALA A 256 17.83 -15.92 14.06
CA ALA A 256 18.92 -16.49 14.83
C ALA A 256 18.41 -17.63 15.71
N ARG A 257 18.97 -18.83 15.56
CA ARG A 257 18.70 -19.96 16.44
C ARG A 257 19.97 -20.41 17.15
N VAL A 258 19.96 -20.41 18.47
CA VAL A 258 21.06 -20.98 19.25
C VAL A 258 21.03 -22.50 19.15
N ILE A 259 22.14 -23.09 18.69
CA ILE A 259 22.35 -24.52 18.57
C ILE A 259 23.51 -24.87 19.51
N SER A 260 23.17 -25.30 20.73
CA SER A 260 24.16 -25.85 21.65
C SER A 260 24.02 -27.37 21.65
N LYS A 261 25.11 -28.08 21.32
CA LYS A 261 25.13 -29.56 21.29
C LYS A 261 25.72 -30.17 22.57
N SER A 262 26.47 -29.42 23.38
CA SER A 262 27.13 -29.89 24.60
C SER A 262 27.76 -28.72 25.38
N ALA A 263 28.05 -28.92 26.68
CA ALA A 263 28.81 -27.98 27.52
C ALA A 263 30.30 -27.83 27.10
N GLU A 264 30.81 -28.74 26.27
CA GLU A 264 32.22 -28.78 25.83
C GLU A 264 32.44 -28.25 24.39
N GLU A 265 31.39 -28.13 23.58
CA GLU A 265 31.49 -27.53 22.25
C GLU A 265 31.28 -26.01 22.30
N SER A 266 32.08 -25.26 21.53
CA SER A 266 31.83 -23.84 21.28
C SER A 266 30.42 -23.66 20.72
N ALA A 267 29.60 -22.84 21.39
CA ALA A 267 28.23 -22.58 20.99
C ALA A 267 28.16 -22.13 19.52
N ARG A 268 27.12 -22.58 18.81
CA ARG A 268 26.86 -22.17 17.43
C ARG A 268 25.53 -21.46 17.35
N VAL A 269 25.45 -20.48 16.46
CA VAL A 269 24.17 -19.88 16.08
C VAL A 269 23.95 -20.16 14.60
N ARG A 270 22.77 -20.69 14.30
CA ARG A 270 22.27 -20.76 12.93
C ARG A 270 21.57 -19.45 12.61
N LEU A 271 22.14 -18.72 11.67
CA LEU A 271 21.62 -17.47 11.14
C LEU A 271 21.00 -17.75 9.77
N SER A 272 19.68 -17.72 9.69
CA SER A 272 18.94 -17.82 8.43
C SER A 272 18.63 -16.41 7.94
N VAL A 273 18.94 -16.13 6.67
CA VAL A 273 18.81 -14.81 6.05
C VAL A 273 17.67 -14.83 5.05
N TYR A 274 16.80 -13.83 5.12
CA TYR A 274 15.64 -13.68 4.25
C TYR A 274 15.56 -12.28 3.65
N ALA A 275 14.92 -12.18 2.49
CA ALA A 275 14.39 -10.94 1.94
C ALA A 275 12.89 -10.88 2.21
N LEU A 276 12.44 -9.84 2.89
CA LEU A 276 11.02 -9.51 3.00
C LEU A 276 10.65 -8.61 1.83
N VAL A 277 9.80 -9.08 0.92
CA VAL A 277 9.53 -8.45 -0.38
C VAL A 277 8.09 -7.99 -0.46
N ARG A 278 7.86 -6.81 -1.02
CA ARG A 278 6.54 -6.29 -1.37
C ARG A 278 6.50 -5.93 -2.85
N ASN A 279 5.42 -6.29 -3.54
CA ASN A 279 5.22 -6.02 -4.96
C ASN A 279 3.82 -5.44 -5.20
N GLU A 280 3.76 -4.22 -5.71
CA GLU A 280 2.59 -3.41 -6.08
C GLU A 280 2.76 -2.84 -7.49
N THR A 281 3.62 -3.47 -8.29
CA THR A 281 4.00 -2.97 -9.63
C THR A 281 2.88 -3.10 -10.66
N GLY A 282 1.83 -3.85 -10.34
CA GLY A 282 0.81 -4.32 -11.28
C GLY A 282 1.19 -5.61 -12.00
N GLU A 283 2.37 -6.17 -11.74
CA GLU A 283 2.88 -7.36 -12.43
C GLU A 283 3.15 -8.53 -11.49
N ASP A 284 2.54 -9.68 -11.78
CA ASP A 284 2.91 -10.93 -11.13
C ASP A 284 4.23 -11.46 -11.70
N TRP A 285 5.19 -11.75 -10.83
CA TRP A 285 6.45 -12.39 -11.22
C TRP A 285 6.36 -13.87 -10.90
N LYS A 286 6.33 -14.72 -11.93
CA LYS A 286 6.10 -16.17 -11.78
C LYS A 286 7.37 -16.93 -12.13
N ASN A 287 7.78 -17.85 -11.25
CA ASN A 287 8.91 -18.75 -11.46
C ASN A 287 10.23 -18.03 -11.79
N ILE A 288 10.53 -16.94 -11.09
CA ILE A 288 11.77 -16.15 -11.27
C ILE A 288 12.77 -16.44 -10.16
N ARG A 289 14.07 -16.25 -10.40
CA ARG A 289 15.06 -16.14 -9.32
C ARG A 289 15.35 -14.66 -9.05
N PRO A 290 14.62 -14.01 -8.12
CA PRO A 290 14.83 -12.59 -7.84
C PRO A 290 16.24 -12.32 -7.33
N VAL A 291 16.76 -11.17 -7.74
CA VAL A 291 18.01 -10.58 -7.23
C VAL A 291 17.64 -9.40 -6.35
N PHE A 292 18.25 -9.28 -5.18
CA PHE A 292 18.03 -8.22 -4.21
C PHE A 292 19.29 -7.35 -4.15
N SER A 293 19.16 -6.09 -4.52
CA SER A 293 20.27 -5.13 -4.60
C SER A 293 20.18 -4.11 -3.49
N ALA A 294 21.32 -3.83 -2.86
CA ALA A 294 21.45 -2.78 -1.85
C ALA A 294 21.72 -1.40 -2.46
N ALA A 295 21.85 -1.29 -3.78
CA ALA A 295 22.03 -0.02 -4.46
C ALA A 295 20.74 0.82 -4.47
N ASP A 296 20.91 2.13 -4.68
CA ASP A 296 19.83 3.02 -5.08
C ASP A 296 20.05 3.52 -6.52
N PRO A 297 19.26 3.06 -7.49
CA PRO A 297 19.35 3.52 -8.88
C PRO A 297 19.04 4.99 -9.10
N ALA A 298 18.43 5.68 -8.12
CA ALA A 298 18.17 7.11 -8.16
C ALA A 298 19.29 7.94 -7.51
N GLU A 299 20.28 7.32 -6.85
CA GLU A 299 21.38 8.03 -6.23
C GLU A 299 22.24 8.72 -7.30
N SER A 300 22.39 10.04 -7.15
CA SER A 300 23.17 10.86 -8.07
C SER A 300 24.65 10.51 -7.95
N SER A 301 25.27 10.16 -9.07
CA SER A 301 26.73 9.99 -9.17
C SER A 301 27.52 11.31 -9.18
N ARG A 302 26.83 12.46 -9.09
CA ARG A 302 27.45 13.79 -9.07
C ARG A 302 27.77 14.23 -7.64
N LEU A 303 28.98 14.77 -7.45
CA LEU A 303 29.40 15.44 -6.21
C LEU A 303 28.41 16.57 -5.84
N PRO A 304 27.84 16.60 -4.63
CA PRO A 304 27.00 17.70 -4.17
C PRO A 304 27.78 19.03 -4.21
N VAL A 305 27.12 20.10 -4.64
CA VAL A 305 27.74 21.43 -4.66
C VAL A 305 27.92 21.91 -3.22
N LEU A 306 29.17 22.10 -2.80
CA LEU A 306 29.51 22.63 -1.47
C LEU A 306 29.42 24.16 -1.50
N SER A 307 28.54 24.74 -0.69
CA SER A 307 28.47 26.19 -0.48
C SER A 307 29.54 26.65 0.50
N THR A 308 30.07 27.86 0.30
CA THR A 308 31.06 28.45 1.21
C THR A 308 30.39 28.89 2.51
N TRP A 309 30.99 28.58 3.66
CA TRP A 309 30.62 29.19 4.93
C TRP A 309 31.31 30.54 5.11
N ALA A 310 30.54 31.58 5.43
CA ALA A 310 31.06 32.88 5.84
C ALA A 310 30.54 33.20 7.25
N ILE A 311 31.44 33.34 8.21
CA ILE A 311 31.09 33.82 9.56
C ILE A 311 30.79 35.31 9.44
N ARG A 312 29.56 35.71 9.78
CA ARG A 312 29.21 37.12 9.98
C ARG A 312 29.02 37.36 11.46
N SER A 313 29.70 38.36 12.00
CA SER A 313 29.41 38.89 13.32
C SER A 313 28.10 39.68 13.26
N VAL A 314 27.08 39.21 13.96
CA VAL A 314 25.91 40.04 14.28
C VAL A 314 26.27 40.79 15.56
N LEU A 315 26.35 42.12 15.49
CA LEU A 315 26.30 42.93 16.70
C LEU A 315 24.87 42.79 17.24
N GLU A 316 24.71 42.07 18.36
CA GLU A 316 23.50 42.26 19.16
C GLU A 316 23.50 43.74 19.59
N GLU A 317 22.59 44.55 19.04
CA GLU A 317 22.31 45.85 19.61
C GLU A 317 21.91 45.60 21.07
N SER A 318 22.81 45.97 21.98
CA SER A 318 22.56 45.90 23.42
C SER A 318 21.22 46.56 23.69
N LYS A 319 20.26 45.81 24.23
CA LYS A 319 19.01 46.38 24.75
C LYS A 319 19.38 47.52 25.69
N LYS A 320 19.20 48.77 25.24
CA LYS A 320 19.24 49.92 26.13
C LYS A 320 18.13 49.69 27.15
N ILE A 321 18.55 49.39 28.37
CA ILE A 321 17.67 49.37 29.53
C ILE A 321 17.28 50.83 29.76
N ASP A 322 16.07 51.22 29.37
CA ASP A 322 15.47 52.50 29.76
C ASP A 322 15.16 52.45 31.27
N LEU A 323 16.18 52.70 32.08
CA LEU A 323 16.01 53.21 33.43
C LEU A 323 15.48 54.64 33.29
N TYR A 324 14.37 54.94 33.97
CA TYR A 324 13.60 56.20 33.98
C TYR A 324 12.41 56.32 33.01
N SER A 325 11.39 55.46 33.19
CA SER A 325 10.01 55.88 32.90
C SER A 325 9.38 56.46 34.18
N LYS A 326 9.59 57.75 34.43
CA LYS A 326 8.75 58.54 35.35
C LYS A 326 7.44 58.84 34.62
N GLU A 327 6.33 58.47 35.26
CA GLU A 327 4.98 58.78 34.82
C GLU A 327 4.78 60.25 34.46
N SER A 328 4.09 60.50 33.35
CA SER A 328 3.45 61.78 33.05
C SER A 328 2.22 61.55 32.17
N ARG A 329 1.09 61.54 32.87
CA ARG A 329 -0.32 61.54 32.45
C ARG A 329 -0.63 62.13 31.06
N LYS A 330 -1.58 61.49 30.36
CA LYS A 330 -2.57 62.20 29.53
C LYS A 330 -4.00 61.89 30.03
N PRO A 331 -4.93 62.86 29.93
CA PRO A 331 -6.23 62.79 30.59
C PRO A 331 -7.29 62.04 29.78
N ALA A 332 -8.29 61.53 30.50
CA ALA A 332 -9.40 60.74 30.01
C ALA A 332 -10.49 61.59 29.30
N PRO A 333 -11.30 60.97 28.43
CA PRO A 333 -12.70 61.32 28.30
C PRO A 333 -13.61 60.34 29.06
N SER A 334 -14.74 60.88 29.55
CA SER A 334 -15.94 60.19 30.04
C SER A 334 -17.15 60.85 29.35
N PRO A 335 -18.39 60.37 29.49
CA PRO A 335 -18.89 58.99 29.44
C PRO A 335 -20.15 58.86 28.54
N SER A 336 -20.52 57.64 28.15
CA SER A 336 -21.92 57.29 27.84
C SER A 336 -22.19 55.83 28.24
N GLN A 337 -22.84 55.71 29.39
CA GLN A 337 -23.72 54.64 29.85
C GLN A 337 -24.81 54.34 28.78
N GLN A 338 -25.58 53.26 28.72
CA GLN A 338 -25.73 52.02 29.49
C GLN A 338 -26.70 51.13 28.68
N ARG A 339 -26.54 49.81 28.76
CA ARG A 339 -27.55 48.74 29.00
C ARG A 339 -27.06 47.43 28.35
N ARG A 340 -26.64 46.41 29.12
CA ARG A 340 -27.44 45.41 29.87
C ARG A 340 -28.23 44.52 28.88
N ASP A 341 -28.08 43.20 28.81
CA ASP A 341 -27.81 42.19 29.83
C ASP A 341 -27.20 40.89 29.21
N SER A 342 -26.61 40.04 30.07
CA SER A 342 -26.54 38.57 29.90
C SER A 342 -27.42 37.94 30.99
N PRO A 343 -27.78 36.63 31.00
CA PRO A 343 -27.41 35.51 30.11
C PRO A 343 -28.57 34.55 29.72
N ALA A 344 -28.38 33.71 28.69
CA ALA A 344 -28.83 32.30 28.69
C ALA A 344 -28.35 31.52 27.44
N VAL A 345 -27.63 30.44 27.72
CA VAL A 345 -27.54 29.13 27.02
C VAL A 345 -28.13 29.05 25.60
N GLN A 346 -27.26 28.74 24.61
CA GLN A 346 -27.62 27.79 23.55
C GLN A 346 -26.39 27.18 22.88
N VAL A 347 -26.53 25.88 22.66
CA VAL A 347 -25.61 24.89 22.10
C VAL A 347 -25.24 25.27 20.66
N ALA A 348 -23.95 25.40 20.38
CA ALA A 348 -23.44 25.53 19.01
C ALA A 348 -22.93 24.16 18.53
N GLN A 349 -23.53 23.72 17.43
CA GLN A 349 -23.22 22.52 16.67
C GLN A 349 -21.81 22.63 16.06
N GLU A 350 -21.06 21.54 16.09
CA GLU A 350 -19.82 21.35 15.35
C GLU A 350 -20.08 21.47 13.84
N GLU A 351 -19.54 22.54 13.24
CA GLU A 351 -19.43 22.67 11.80
C GLU A 351 -18.18 21.88 11.36
N VAL A 352 -18.42 20.65 10.89
CA VAL A 352 -17.41 19.78 10.30
C VAL A 352 -16.79 20.48 9.10
N ALA A 353 -15.50 20.78 9.22
CA ALA A 353 -14.67 21.26 8.13
C ALA A 353 -14.80 20.33 6.92
N ARG A 354 -15.38 20.84 5.83
CA ARG A 354 -15.29 20.22 4.51
C ARG A 354 -13.85 20.33 4.04
N GLU A 355 -13.07 19.29 4.31
CA GLU A 355 -11.83 19.04 3.57
C GLU A 355 -12.17 18.95 2.09
N GLN A 356 -11.62 19.88 1.32
CA GLN A 356 -11.70 19.90 -0.12
C GLN A 356 -11.02 18.63 -0.64
N VAL A 357 -11.81 17.80 -1.31
CA VAL A 357 -11.34 16.71 -2.15
C VAL A 357 -10.35 17.29 -3.16
N VAL A 358 -9.09 16.88 -3.07
CA VAL A 358 -8.14 17.02 -4.17
C VAL A 358 -8.65 16.07 -5.26
N ASP A 359 -9.31 16.65 -6.25
CA ASP A 359 -9.71 15.99 -7.49
C ASP A 359 -8.45 15.77 -8.33
N ASP A 360 -7.86 14.58 -8.23
CA ASP A 360 -6.83 14.12 -9.16
C ASP A 360 -7.46 14.04 -10.55
N GLY A 361 -7.29 15.11 -11.33
CA GLY A 361 -8.00 15.36 -12.59
C GLY A 361 -8.20 14.11 -13.46
N GLU A 362 -9.47 13.78 -13.68
CA GLU A 362 -9.91 12.76 -14.63
C GLU A 362 -9.34 13.14 -16.02
N PRO A 363 -8.60 12.26 -16.72
CA PRO A 363 -8.02 12.60 -18.01
C PRO A 363 -9.13 12.87 -19.03
N ASP A 364 -8.94 13.94 -19.81
CA ASP A 364 -9.88 14.43 -20.82
C ASP A 364 -10.26 13.28 -21.78
N LEU A 365 -11.46 12.72 -21.61
CA LEU A 365 -11.96 11.61 -22.41
C LEU A 365 -12.23 12.13 -23.83
N LYS A 366 -11.77 11.41 -24.86
CA LYS A 366 -12.11 11.78 -26.24
C LYS A 366 -13.64 11.88 -26.38
N PRO A 367 -14.22 12.84 -27.14
CA PRO A 367 -15.67 13.07 -27.17
C PRO A 367 -16.53 11.83 -27.51
N LYS A 368 -16.02 10.92 -28.35
CA LYS A 368 -16.71 9.66 -28.69
C LYS A 368 -16.81 8.68 -27.53
N ASP A 369 -15.87 8.74 -26.60
CA ASP A 369 -15.79 7.88 -25.42
C ASP A 369 -16.71 8.36 -24.30
N GLU A 370 -16.79 9.68 -24.13
CA GLU A 370 -17.74 10.34 -23.24
C GLU A 370 -19.19 10.05 -23.64
N VAL A 371 -19.52 10.10 -24.95
CA VAL A 371 -20.85 9.75 -25.46
C VAL A 371 -21.26 8.31 -25.13
N VAL A 372 -20.33 7.36 -25.16
CA VAL A 372 -20.62 5.96 -24.82
C VAL A 372 -20.88 5.81 -23.31
N ARG A 373 -20.04 6.43 -22.47
CA ARG A 373 -20.23 6.45 -21.00
C ARG A 373 -21.53 7.16 -20.60
N GLN A 374 -21.88 8.26 -21.26
CA GLN A 374 -23.16 8.95 -21.05
C GLN A 374 -24.34 8.06 -21.43
N LYS A 375 -24.29 7.33 -22.56
CA LYS A 375 -25.35 6.38 -22.94
C LYS A 375 -25.54 5.26 -21.92
N LEU A 376 -24.44 4.69 -21.41
CA LEU A 376 -24.44 3.69 -20.33
C LEU A 376 -25.11 4.24 -19.06
N ASN A 377 -24.72 5.45 -18.63
CA ASN A 377 -25.31 6.11 -17.46
C ASN A 377 -26.81 6.37 -17.62
N ILE A 378 -27.23 6.82 -18.81
CA ILE A 378 -28.64 7.04 -19.14
C ILE A 378 -29.43 5.73 -19.08
N GLN A 379 -28.87 4.63 -19.58
CA GLN A 379 -29.58 3.35 -19.63
C GLN A 379 -29.76 2.74 -18.23
N THR A 380 -28.74 2.71 -17.38
CA THR A 380 -28.91 2.22 -16.01
C THR A 380 -29.83 3.11 -15.18
N GLY A 381 -29.76 4.44 -15.37
CA GLY A 381 -30.69 5.38 -14.75
C GLY A 381 -32.16 5.13 -15.14
N LYS A 382 -32.42 4.86 -16.43
CA LYS A 382 -33.77 4.50 -16.92
C LYS A 382 -34.29 3.19 -16.32
N SER A 383 -33.45 2.16 -16.21
CA SER A 383 -33.87 0.89 -15.62
C SER A 383 -34.16 1.03 -14.12
N GLN A 384 -33.41 1.86 -13.41
CA GLN A 384 -33.67 2.19 -12.01
C GLN A 384 -34.97 2.98 -11.82
N GLU A 385 -35.23 3.97 -12.69
CA GLU A 385 -36.50 4.70 -12.73
C GLU A 385 -37.68 3.76 -13.01
N TYR A 386 -37.51 2.83 -13.97
CA TYR A 386 -38.54 1.84 -14.26
C TYR A 386 -38.80 0.90 -13.08
N PHE A 387 -37.75 0.47 -12.37
CA PHE A 387 -37.90 -0.35 -11.16
C PHE A 387 -38.74 0.36 -10.09
N GLN A 388 -38.46 1.65 -9.83
CA GLN A 388 -39.26 2.45 -8.88
C GLN A 388 -40.71 2.62 -9.34
N LYS A 389 -40.91 2.95 -10.62
CA LYS A 389 -42.26 3.03 -11.21
C LYS A 389 -42.99 1.69 -11.14
N ASN A 390 -42.28 0.58 -11.33
CA ASN A 390 -42.86 -0.76 -11.22
C ASN A 390 -43.36 -1.06 -9.81
N ASN A 391 -42.63 -0.60 -8.79
CA ASN A 391 -43.08 -0.68 -7.40
C ASN A 391 -44.41 0.04 -7.19
N GLU A 392 -44.66 1.16 -7.87
CA GLU A 392 -45.94 1.86 -7.82
C GLU A 392 -47.06 1.14 -8.58
N ILE A 393 -46.74 0.45 -9.69
CA ILE A 393 -47.70 -0.33 -10.50
C ILE A 393 -48.16 -1.60 -9.78
N VAL A 394 -47.22 -2.35 -9.19
CA VAL A 394 -47.51 -3.62 -8.49
C VAL A 394 -47.18 -3.45 -7.02
N GLN A 395 -48.19 -3.05 -6.24
CA GLN A 395 -48.09 -2.73 -4.81
C GLN A 395 -48.31 -3.94 -3.89
N ASP A 396 -48.67 -5.11 -4.44
CA ASP A 396 -48.92 -6.33 -3.66
C ASP A 396 -47.61 -6.81 -3.00
N LYS A 397 -47.64 -6.99 -1.66
CA LYS A 397 -46.46 -7.37 -0.86
C LYS A 397 -45.86 -8.72 -1.30
N ARG A 398 -46.68 -9.63 -1.83
CA ARG A 398 -46.19 -10.94 -2.31
C ARG A 398 -45.20 -10.81 -3.46
N ALA A 399 -45.23 -9.69 -4.19
CA ALA A 399 -44.26 -9.39 -5.25
C ALA A 399 -43.01 -8.64 -4.75
N ARG A 400 -42.76 -8.60 -3.44
CA ARG A 400 -41.61 -7.88 -2.84
C ARG A 400 -40.85 -8.67 -1.77
N ASN A 401 -41.33 -9.85 -1.40
CA ASN A 401 -40.80 -10.59 -0.26
C ASN A 401 -39.30 -10.94 -0.45
N ARG A 402 -38.92 -11.42 -1.63
CA ARG A 402 -37.51 -11.76 -1.95
C ARG A 402 -36.75 -10.51 -2.38
N THR A 403 -37.38 -9.66 -3.18
CA THR A 403 -36.77 -8.42 -3.69
C THR A 403 -36.25 -7.52 -2.58
N GLU A 404 -37.04 -7.25 -1.53
CA GLU A 404 -36.63 -6.35 -0.44
C GLU A 404 -35.41 -6.88 0.32
N GLN A 405 -35.32 -8.19 0.52
CA GLN A 405 -34.15 -8.84 1.15
C GLN A 405 -32.91 -8.70 0.26
N VAL A 406 -33.06 -8.90 -1.05
CA VAL A 406 -31.96 -8.77 -2.00
C VAL A 406 -31.50 -7.32 -2.15
N GLU A 407 -32.42 -6.35 -2.21
CA GLU A 407 -32.06 -4.93 -2.23
C GLU A 407 -31.29 -4.51 -0.97
N ALA A 408 -31.71 -4.98 0.21
CA ALA A 408 -31.00 -4.72 1.46
C ALA A 408 -29.58 -5.34 1.44
N LEU A 409 -29.45 -6.60 1.01
CA LEU A 409 -28.15 -7.27 0.86
C LEU A 409 -27.23 -6.55 -0.14
N LEU A 410 -27.77 -6.09 -1.27
CA LEU A 410 -27.02 -5.36 -2.30
C LEU A 410 -26.58 -3.96 -1.80
N GLY A 411 -27.43 -3.28 -1.02
CA GLY A 411 -27.08 -2.01 -0.38
C GLY A 411 -25.94 -2.16 0.63
N GLU A 412 -26.00 -3.19 1.47
CA GLU A 412 -24.92 -3.53 2.40
C GLU A 412 -23.64 -3.92 1.65
N PHE A 413 -23.77 -4.75 0.61
CA PHE A 413 -22.67 -5.19 -0.24
C PHE A 413 -21.90 -4.01 -0.85
N ARG A 414 -22.62 -3.02 -1.40
CA ARG A 414 -22.02 -1.81 -1.97
C ARG A 414 -21.26 -1.01 -0.91
N THR A 415 -21.83 -0.88 0.28
CA THR A 415 -21.21 -0.16 1.40
C THR A 415 -19.94 -0.88 1.87
N ASN A 416 -20.00 -2.21 2.01
CA ASN A 416 -18.87 -3.04 2.42
C ASN A 416 -17.73 -2.99 1.39
N ILE A 417 -18.01 -2.99 0.09
CA ILE A 417 -16.97 -2.80 -0.96
C ILE A 417 -16.25 -1.46 -0.80
N LEU A 418 -17.00 -0.36 -0.65
CA LEU A 418 -16.43 0.98 -0.50
C LEU A 418 -15.55 1.07 0.76
N ASN A 419 -16.05 0.54 1.87
CA ASN A 419 -15.32 0.54 3.14
C ASN A 419 -14.09 -0.36 3.10
N ARG A 420 -14.16 -1.54 2.45
CA ARG A 420 -13.03 -2.44 2.21
C ARG A 420 -11.91 -1.71 1.46
N ASP A 421 -12.23 -1.14 0.30
CA ASP A 421 -11.25 -0.50 -0.58
C ASP A 421 -10.64 0.76 0.08
N ARG A 422 -11.45 1.55 0.79
CA ARG A 422 -10.97 2.69 1.59
C ARG A 422 -10.06 2.24 2.73
N SER A 423 -10.45 1.21 3.49
CA SER A 423 -9.67 0.70 4.63
C SER A 423 -8.33 0.16 4.17
N LEU A 424 -8.29 -0.57 3.04
CA LEU A 424 -7.06 -1.05 2.44
C LEU A 424 -6.13 0.12 2.06
N SER A 425 -6.67 1.13 1.38
CA SER A 425 -5.91 2.31 0.94
C SER A 425 -5.40 3.14 2.13
N ALA A 426 -6.13 3.17 3.24
CA ALA A 426 -5.75 3.83 4.48
C ALA A 426 -4.80 2.99 5.37
N GLY A 427 -4.36 1.80 4.93
CA GLY A 427 -3.53 0.90 5.74
C GLY A 427 -4.24 0.29 6.96
N GLN A 428 -5.57 0.38 7.03
CA GLN A 428 -6.42 -0.20 8.07
C GLN A 428 -6.73 -1.67 7.76
N TYR A 429 -5.70 -2.52 7.73
CA TYR A 429 -5.80 -3.91 7.28
C TYR A 429 -6.80 -4.76 8.08
N ASP A 430 -6.93 -4.54 9.39
CA ASP A 430 -7.90 -5.24 10.24
C ASP A 430 -9.35 -4.98 9.78
N ARG A 431 -9.68 -3.72 9.47
CA ARG A 431 -10.99 -3.35 8.89
C ARG A 431 -11.15 -3.83 7.46
N ALA A 432 -10.09 -3.77 6.65
CA ALA A 432 -10.12 -4.27 5.27
C ALA A 432 -10.41 -5.78 5.23
N LEU A 433 -9.90 -6.54 6.20
CA LEU A 433 -10.19 -7.95 6.41
C LEU A 433 -11.67 -8.16 6.77
N GLU A 434 -12.17 -7.46 7.79
CA GLU A 434 -13.58 -7.55 8.22
C GLU A 434 -14.55 -7.26 7.07
N TYR A 435 -14.37 -6.13 6.37
CA TYR A 435 -15.24 -5.79 5.25
C TYR A 435 -15.09 -6.77 4.07
N SER A 436 -13.90 -7.33 3.84
CA SER A 436 -13.73 -8.37 2.82
C SER A 436 -14.55 -9.62 3.13
N ASP A 437 -14.56 -10.05 4.40
CA ASP A 437 -15.36 -11.18 4.86
C ASP A 437 -16.87 -10.87 4.73
N SER A 438 -17.32 -9.65 5.10
CA SER A 438 -18.70 -9.23 4.89
C SER A 438 -19.09 -9.22 3.41
N VAL A 439 -18.23 -8.72 2.50
CA VAL A 439 -18.51 -8.78 1.05
C VAL A 439 -18.68 -10.22 0.57
N ILE A 440 -17.82 -11.15 1.02
CA ILE A 440 -17.92 -12.57 0.66
C ILE A 440 -19.22 -13.18 1.20
N GLN A 441 -19.61 -12.84 2.43
CA GLN A 441 -20.87 -13.31 3.01
C GLN A 441 -22.08 -12.77 2.24
N ASN A 442 -22.09 -11.48 1.90
CA ASN A 442 -23.19 -10.87 1.13
C ASN A 442 -23.38 -11.57 -0.23
N ILE A 443 -22.28 -11.93 -0.92
CA ILE A 443 -22.36 -12.70 -2.16
C ILE A 443 -22.94 -14.10 -1.88
N ARG A 444 -22.47 -14.80 -0.85
CA ARG A 444 -22.94 -16.16 -0.50
C ARG A 444 -24.40 -16.20 -0.05
N SER A 445 -24.93 -15.10 0.46
CA SER A 445 -26.35 -14.95 0.82
C SER A 445 -27.27 -14.77 -0.39
N LEU A 446 -26.74 -14.48 -1.59
CA LEU A 446 -27.52 -14.44 -2.82
C LEU A 446 -27.87 -15.85 -3.32
N SER A 447 -28.87 -15.93 -4.21
CA SER A 447 -29.20 -17.20 -4.88
C SER A 447 -27.99 -17.73 -5.69
N PRO A 448 -27.85 -19.06 -5.86
CA PRO A 448 -26.77 -19.64 -6.67
C PRO A 448 -26.70 -19.09 -8.10
N ALA A 449 -27.85 -18.70 -8.68
CA ALA A 449 -27.91 -18.11 -10.02
C ALA A 449 -27.27 -16.71 -10.08
N HIS A 450 -27.32 -15.95 -8.97
CA HIS A 450 -26.77 -14.59 -8.90
C HIS A 450 -25.34 -14.54 -8.39
N GLN A 451 -24.90 -15.51 -7.56
CA GLN A 451 -23.52 -15.58 -7.04
C GLN A 451 -22.46 -15.46 -8.14
N GLY A 452 -22.64 -16.19 -9.26
CA GLY A 452 -21.71 -16.17 -10.39
C GLY A 452 -21.51 -14.79 -11.03
N LEU A 453 -22.49 -13.88 -10.89
CA LEU A 453 -22.39 -12.50 -11.41
C LEU A 453 -21.42 -11.63 -10.60
N PHE A 454 -21.07 -12.05 -9.38
CA PHE A 454 -20.15 -11.35 -8.49
C PHE A 454 -18.81 -12.09 -8.31
N ALA A 455 -18.51 -13.09 -9.14
CA ALA A 455 -17.29 -13.89 -9.04
C ALA A 455 -16.00 -13.03 -9.01
N GLU A 456 -15.94 -11.97 -9.82
CA GLU A 456 -14.79 -11.05 -9.82
C GLU A 456 -14.64 -10.28 -8.50
N GLU A 457 -15.74 -9.79 -7.89
CA GLU A 457 -15.65 -9.16 -6.56
C GLU A 457 -15.32 -10.15 -5.49
N GLU A 458 -15.84 -11.39 -5.57
CA GLU A 458 -15.48 -12.43 -4.61
C GLU A 458 -13.97 -12.72 -4.67
N GLN A 459 -13.41 -12.88 -5.87
CA GLN A 459 -11.97 -13.07 -6.05
C GLN A 459 -11.17 -11.84 -5.59
N LYS A 460 -11.64 -10.62 -5.87
CA LYS A 460 -11.01 -9.38 -5.38
C LYS A 460 -11.03 -9.34 -3.85
N SER A 461 -12.16 -9.64 -3.20
CA SER A 461 -12.27 -9.72 -1.74
C SER A 461 -11.37 -10.79 -1.15
N LEU A 462 -11.31 -11.98 -1.74
CA LEU A 462 -10.41 -13.06 -1.28
C LEU A 462 -8.93 -12.65 -1.38
N ARG A 463 -8.56 -11.92 -2.43
CA ARG A 463 -7.20 -11.36 -2.57
C ARG A 463 -6.91 -10.31 -1.49
N ILE A 464 -7.79 -9.34 -1.30
CA ILE A 464 -7.64 -8.29 -0.28
C ILE A 464 -7.61 -8.89 1.13
N ARG A 465 -8.47 -9.87 1.40
CA ARG A 465 -8.51 -10.64 2.64
C ARG A 465 -7.15 -11.29 2.94
N ARG A 466 -6.55 -11.97 1.95
CA ARG A 466 -5.22 -12.57 2.08
C ARG A 466 -4.15 -11.50 2.30
N GLN A 467 -4.16 -10.45 1.50
CA GLN A 467 -3.24 -9.32 1.62
C GLN A 467 -3.30 -8.70 3.02
N ALA A 468 -4.50 -8.44 3.54
CA ALA A 468 -4.70 -7.87 4.87
C ALA A 468 -4.11 -8.77 5.96
N LEU A 469 -4.34 -10.09 5.91
CA LEU A 469 -3.74 -11.04 6.85
C LEU A 469 -2.21 -11.03 6.80
N GLU A 470 -1.62 -11.03 5.60
CA GLU A 470 -0.16 -10.97 5.42
C GLU A 470 0.41 -9.64 5.93
N MET A 471 -0.30 -8.52 5.72
CA MET A 471 0.11 -7.21 6.24
C MET A 471 -0.02 -7.12 7.77
N ILE A 472 -1.05 -7.70 8.36
CA ILE A 472 -1.22 -7.78 9.82
C ILE A 472 -0.09 -8.59 10.44
N ASP A 473 0.28 -9.74 9.85
CA ASP A 473 1.43 -10.52 10.32
C ASP A 473 2.74 -9.76 10.13
N ALA A 474 2.88 -9.05 8.99
CA ALA A 474 4.04 -8.23 8.71
C ALA A 474 4.22 -7.05 9.67
N LYS A 475 3.14 -6.52 10.28
CA LYS A 475 3.23 -5.44 11.29
C LYS A 475 4.24 -5.77 12.40
N ARG A 476 4.39 -7.07 12.72
CA ARG A 476 5.39 -7.58 13.68
C ARG A 476 6.83 -7.17 13.33
N PHE A 477 7.15 -7.05 12.04
CA PHE A 477 8.48 -6.71 11.56
C PHE A 477 8.63 -5.22 11.17
N THR A 478 7.53 -4.54 10.82
CA THR A 478 7.57 -3.22 10.15
C THR A 478 8.10 -2.06 10.98
N SER A 479 8.01 -2.10 12.31
CA SER A 479 8.52 -1.00 13.17
C SER A 479 10.03 -0.81 13.04
N ASN A 480 10.77 -1.86 12.67
CA ASN A 480 12.23 -1.90 12.67
C ASN A 480 12.82 -2.34 11.32
N LEU A 481 12.05 -2.27 10.21
CA LEU A 481 12.60 -2.58 8.89
C LEU A 481 13.59 -1.49 8.46
N ILE A 482 14.77 -1.92 8.02
CA ILE A 482 15.83 -1.03 7.55
C ILE A 482 15.98 -1.24 6.04
N PRO A 483 15.73 -0.21 5.21
CA PRO A 483 15.95 -0.30 3.77
C PRO A 483 17.41 -0.66 3.46
N PRO A 484 17.67 -1.51 2.46
CA PRO A 484 19.01 -2.00 2.15
C PRO A 484 19.93 -0.86 1.68
N VAL A 485 19.40 0.19 1.04
CA VAL A 485 20.17 1.39 0.67
C VAL A 485 20.87 2.04 1.87
N ARG A 486 20.22 2.08 3.05
CA ARG A 486 20.80 2.66 4.27
C ARG A 486 21.93 1.81 4.87
N SER A 487 21.99 0.54 4.48
CA SER A 487 22.97 -0.45 4.95
C SER A 487 24.11 -0.68 3.97
N SER A 488 23.99 -0.16 2.74
CA SER A 488 24.90 -0.46 1.63
C SER A 488 26.32 0.08 1.84
N ARG A 489 26.50 1.07 2.72
CA ARG A 489 27.76 1.84 2.86
C ARG A 489 28.30 2.35 1.50
N GLY A 490 27.40 2.59 0.53
CA GLY A 490 27.75 3.07 -0.81
C GLY A 490 28.10 1.99 -1.85
N PHE A 491 27.89 0.70 -1.55
CA PHE A 491 28.17 -0.41 -2.47
C PHE A 491 26.92 -1.19 -2.88
N ASP A 492 26.86 -1.64 -4.15
CA ASP A 492 25.80 -2.54 -4.61
C ASP A 492 26.10 -4.00 -4.19
N TYR A 493 25.58 -4.38 -3.02
CA TYR A 493 25.56 -5.79 -2.61
C TYR A 493 24.34 -6.50 -3.18
N ARG A 494 24.58 -7.66 -3.81
CA ARG A 494 23.54 -8.46 -4.45
C ARG A 494 23.34 -9.80 -3.77
N TYR A 495 22.09 -10.14 -3.54
CA TYR A 495 21.64 -11.43 -3.03
C TYR A 495 20.73 -12.07 -4.06
N THR A 496 20.77 -13.39 -4.21
CA THR A 496 19.89 -14.10 -5.16
C THR A 496 19.15 -15.18 -4.39
N SER A 497 17.87 -15.36 -4.65
CA SER A 497 17.14 -16.48 -4.05
C SER A 497 17.73 -17.82 -4.54
N GLU A 498 17.81 -18.79 -3.63
CA GLU A 498 18.29 -20.14 -4.00
C GLU A 498 17.31 -20.88 -4.91
N ARG A 499 16.02 -20.55 -4.80
CA ARG A 499 14.92 -21.20 -5.52
C ARG A 499 14.18 -20.21 -6.38
N SER A 500 13.47 -20.73 -7.38
CA SER A 500 12.52 -19.93 -8.14
C SER A 500 11.33 -19.57 -7.26
N GLU A 501 10.89 -18.32 -7.35
CA GLU A 501 9.86 -17.72 -6.54
C GLU A 501 8.71 -17.21 -7.42
N THR A 502 7.52 -17.17 -6.84
CA THR A 502 6.37 -16.47 -7.40
C THR A 502 5.96 -15.35 -6.45
N ILE A 503 6.02 -14.11 -6.92
CA ILE A 503 5.72 -12.90 -6.17
C ILE A 503 4.59 -12.18 -6.89
N ARG A 504 3.40 -12.18 -6.29
CA ARG A 504 2.22 -11.53 -6.87
C ARG A 504 2.31 -10.02 -6.68
N SER A 505 1.71 -9.26 -7.58
CA SER A 505 1.52 -7.83 -7.37
C SER A 505 0.25 -7.57 -6.55
N ASP A 506 0.23 -8.06 -5.32
CA ASP A 506 -0.89 -7.89 -4.38
C ASP A 506 -0.51 -7.02 -3.17
N GLY A 507 0.69 -6.42 -3.16
CA GLY A 507 1.18 -5.55 -2.11
C GLY A 507 1.48 -6.22 -0.79
N ALA A 508 1.27 -7.52 -0.67
CA ALA A 508 1.54 -8.23 0.55
C ALA A 508 3.04 -8.49 0.74
N PHE A 509 3.48 -8.60 1.99
CA PHE A 509 4.86 -8.92 2.32
C PHE A 509 5.11 -10.42 2.22
N ARG A 510 6.08 -10.80 1.38
CA ARG A 510 6.50 -12.18 1.20
C ARG A 510 7.92 -12.38 1.67
N ARG A 511 8.13 -13.36 2.55
CA ARG A 511 9.45 -13.74 3.06
C ARG A 511 10.12 -14.76 2.14
N ILE A 512 11.26 -14.42 1.56
CA ILE A 512 12.04 -15.23 0.62
C ILE A 512 13.34 -15.63 1.29
N PHE A 513 13.65 -16.93 1.29
CA PHE A 513 14.91 -17.43 1.84
C PHE A 513 16.08 -17.10 0.89
N LEU A 514 17.16 -16.56 1.44
CA LEU A 514 18.37 -16.22 0.69
C LEU A 514 19.48 -17.23 0.92
N PHE A 515 19.85 -17.48 2.16
CA PHE A 515 20.85 -18.47 2.55
C PHE A 515 20.86 -18.65 4.08
N GLU A 516 21.62 -19.63 4.55
CA GLU A 516 21.83 -19.90 5.97
C GLU A 516 23.31 -20.03 6.29
N LYS A 517 23.70 -19.63 7.51
CA LYS A 517 25.06 -19.75 8.04
C LYS A 517 25.04 -20.30 9.45
N GLU A 518 25.93 -21.25 9.73
CA GLU A 518 26.25 -21.63 11.11
C GLU A 518 27.50 -20.87 11.55
N LEU A 519 27.33 -20.00 12.54
CA LEU A 519 28.38 -19.15 13.06
C LEU A 519 28.88 -19.72 14.40
N PRO A 520 30.18 -19.97 14.57
CA PRO A 520 30.75 -20.19 15.89
C PRO A 520 30.64 -18.89 16.69
N VAL A 521 30.09 -18.95 17.89
CA VAL A 521 29.91 -17.79 18.76
C VAL A 521 30.56 -18.01 20.13
N SER A 522 31.20 -16.97 20.64
CA SER A 522 31.54 -16.89 22.06
C SER A 522 30.36 -16.28 22.81
N LEU A 523 29.76 -17.03 23.72
CA LEU A 523 28.64 -16.58 24.53
C LEU A 523 29.14 -15.84 25.79
N LEU A 524 28.53 -14.69 26.05
CA LEU A 524 28.64 -13.96 27.31
C LEU A 524 27.31 -13.28 27.62
N TYR A 525 27.15 -12.79 28.84
CA TYR A 525 26.01 -11.97 29.21
C TYR A 525 26.42 -10.50 29.25
N GLU A 526 25.49 -9.62 28.88
CA GLU A 526 25.63 -8.18 29.05
C GLU A 526 24.48 -7.65 29.92
N SER A 527 24.73 -6.66 30.78
CA SER A 527 23.69 -6.05 31.61
C SER A 527 23.95 -4.56 31.84
N ALA A 528 22.89 -3.75 31.80
CA ALA A 528 22.92 -2.34 32.16
C ALA A 528 21.84 -2.06 33.23
N PRO A 529 22.11 -2.36 34.52
CA PRO A 529 21.08 -2.44 35.57
C PRO A 529 20.34 -1.12 35.85
N ALA A 530 20.93 0.03 35.52
CA ALA A 530 20.27 1.34 35.60
C ALA A 530 19.17 1.53 34.55
N ARG A 531 19.21 0.77 33.45
CA ARG A 531 18.18 0.74 32.39
C ARG A 531 17.20 -0.40 32.57
N ALA A 532 17.72 -1.62 32.71
CA ALA A 532 16.93 -2.82 32.91
C ALA A 532 17.69 -3.78 33.82
N ARG A 533 17.01 -4.31 34.85
CA ARG A 533 17.60 -5.23 35.84
C ARG A 533 17.58 -6.67 35.32
N LEU A 534 18.04 -6.85 34.08
CA LEU A 534 18.11 -8.14 33.38
C LEU A 534 19.52 -8.33 32.81
N ALA A 535 19.91 -9.59 32.64
CA ALA A 535 21.08 -9.98 31.87
C ALA A 535 20.64 -10.49 30.50
N TYR A 536 21.33 -10.06 29.45
CA TYR A 536 21.06 -10.41 28.06
C TYR A 536 22.15 -11.34 27.56
N LEU A 537 21.78 -12.49 27.01
CA LEU A 537 22.74 -13.39 26.37
C LEU A 537 23.20 -12.74 25.06
N VAL A 538 24.51 -12.68 24.84
CA VAL A 538 25.13 -12.11 23.63
C VAL A 538 26.09 -13.13 23.05
N GLY A 539 25.91 -13.46 21.77
CA GLY A 539 26.85 -14.25 20.99
C GLY A 539 27.74 -13.33 20.17
N ARG A 540 29.05 -13.30 20.47
CA ARG A 540 30.01 -12.60 19.61
C ARG A 540 30.53 -13.55 18.53
N ALA A 541 30.43 -13.14 17.29
CA ALA A 541 30.79 -13.92 16.11
C ALA A 541 31.72 -13.12 15.19
N ARG A 542 32.48 -13.82 14.34
CA ARG A 542 33.19 -13.21 13.21
C ARG A 542 32.53 -13.66 11.91
N TYR A 543 32.17 -12.70 11.07
CA TYR A 543 31.60 -12.99 9.76
C TYR A 543 32.72 -13.10 8.72
N ALA A 544 32.71 -14.11 7.86
CA ALA A 544 33.84 -14.40 6.95
C ALA A 544 33.44 -14.51 5.47
N ASP A 545 32.16 -14.30 5.13
CA ASP A 545 31.71 -14.36 3.74
C ASP A 545 32.02 -13.06 2.97
N LYS A 546 32.00 -13.15 1.64
CA LYS A 546 32.24 -12.02 0.73
C LYS A 546 31.06 -11.03 0.66
N VAL A 547 29.83 -11.54 0.74
CA VAL A 547 28.62 -10.71 0.69
C VAL A 547 28.29 -10.34 2.13
N PRO A 548 28.17 -9.05 2.49
CA PRO A 548 27.91 -8.62 3.85
C PRO A 548 26.53 -9.06 4.34
N LEU A 549 26.33 -9.02 5.66
CA LEU A 549 24.99 -8.97 6.25
C LEU A 549 24.59 -7.49 6.28
N LEU A 550 23.44 -7.13 5.72
CA LEU A 550 22.91 -5.77 5.82
C LEU A 550 22.29 -5.54 7.20
N SER A 551 22.06 -4.28 7.57
CA SER A 551 21.37 -4.00 8.81
C SER A 551 19.90 -4.38 8.69
N GLY A 552 19.35 -5.05 9.70
CA GLY A 552 17.94 -5.46 9.70
C GLY A 552 17.53 -6.17 10.99
N PRO A 553 16.22 -6.38 11.20
CA PRO A 553 15.71 -7.03 12.39
C PRO A 553 16.04 -8.53 12.41
N VAL A 554 16.26 -9.05 13.62
CA VAL A 554 16.57 -10.44 13.90
C VAL A 554 15.54 -11.02 14.86
N SER A 555 14.84 -12.08 14.45
CA SER A 555 14.02 -12.89 15.35
C SER A 555 14.90 -13.94 16.03
N VAL A 556 14.89 -14.00 17.36
CA VAL A 556 15.78 -14.85 18.14
C VAL A 556 15.02 -16.04 18.73
N PHE A 557 15.58 -17.24 18.55
CA PHE A 557 15.04 -18.50 19.04
C PHE A 557 16.05 -19.28 19.86
N HIS A 558 15.60 -19.82 20.98
CA HIS A 558 16.31 -20.85 21.73
C HIS A 558 15.59 -22.17 21.50
N ASN A 559 16.25 -23.14 20.86
CA ASN A 559 15.59 -24.35 20.35
C ASN A 559 14.40 -24.02 19.42
N MET A 560 13.18 -24.30 19.87
CA MET A 560 11.92 -24.02 19.16
C MET A 560 11.20 -22.79 19.72
N ASP A 561 11.65 -22.24 20.84
CA ASP A 561 10.97 -21.17 21.55
C ASP A 561 11.44 -19.80 21.07
N TYR A 562 10.49 -18.90 20.84
CA TYR A 562 10.76 -17.51 20.51
C TYR A 562 11.16 -16.73 21.76
N THR A 563 12.30 -16.03 21.70
CA THR A 563 12.92 -15.36 22.86
C THR A 563 12.96 -13.84 22.74
N GLY A 564 12.72 -13.30 21.54
CA GLY A 564 12.59 -11.85 21.33
C GLY A 564 13.12 -11.39 19.98
N GLU A 565 13.23 -10.06 19.86
CA GLU A 565 13.75 -9.36 18.69
C GLU A 565 15.07 -8.65 19.03
N ALA A 566 15.95 -8.61 18.04
CA ALA A 566 17.17 -7.82 18.06
C ALA A 566 17.32 -7.09 16.72
N THR A 567 18.33 -6.22 16.61
CA THR A 567 18.74 -5.62 15.34
C THR A 567 20.17 -6.02 15.04
N LEU A 568 20.43 -6.40 13.80
CA LEU A 568 21.76 -6.63 13.28
C LEU A 568 22.26 -5.34 12.62
N PRO A 569 23.48 -4.86 12.91
CA PRO A 569 24.11 -3.82 12.11
C PRO A 569 24.55 -4.38 10.75
N THR A 570 24.99 -3.52 9.84
CA THR A 570 25.70 -4.02 8.65
C THR A 570 27.03 -4.64 9.07
N VAL A 571 27.29 -5.88 8.65
CA VAL A 571 28.51 -6.65 8.96
C VAL A 571 29.18 -7.10 7.67
N SER A 572 30.38 -6.60 7.42
CA SER A 572 31.20 -6.96 6.27
C SER A 572 32.02 -8.22 6.51
N GLY A 573 32.52 -8.83 5.43
CA GLY A 573 33.45 -9.95 5.52
C GLY A 573 34.70 -9.59 6.34
N GLY A 574 34.99 -10.39 7.36
CA GLY A 574 36.09 -10.22 8.29
C GLY A 574 35.73 -9.50 9.60
N GLU A 575 34.58 -8.80 9.67
CA GLU A 575 34.15 -8.05 10.84
C GLU A 575 33.63 -8.97 11.96
N SER A 576 33.87 -8.56 13.21
CA SER A 576 33.24 -9.17 14.39
C SER A 576 32.01 -8.38 14.78
N PHE A 577 30.98 -9.09 15.22
CA PHE A 577 29.71 -8.49 15.62
C PHE A 577 29.08 -9.21 16.81
N ALA A 578 28.21 -8.49 17.50
CA ALA A 578 27.41 -9.01 18.60
C ALA A 578 26.01 -9.36 18.11
N LEU A 579 25.54 -10.55 18.48
CA LEU A 579 24.18 -11.00 18.27
C LEU A 579 23.49 -11.07 19.64
N HIS A 580 22.49 -10.23 19.84
CA HIS A 580 21.70 -10.23 21.06
C HIS A 580 20.72 -11.40 21.01
N LEU A 581 20.87 -12.35 21.94
CA LEU A 581 20.14 -13.63 21.97
C LEU A 581 19.02 -13.64 23.02
N GLY A 582 18.63 -12.46 23.53
CA GLY A 582 17.50 -12.31 24.45
C GLY A 582 17.88 -12.28 25.93
N ALA A 583 16.91 -11.89 26.76
CA ALA A 583 17.07 -11.78 28.21
C ALA A 583 17.04 -13.15 28.88
N ASN A 584 17.69 -13.27 30.05
CA ASN A 584 17.73 -14.49 30.83
C ASN A 584 17.72 -14.19 32.33
N GLU A 585 16.66 -14.62 33.01
CA GLU A 585 16.46 -14.34 34.45
C GLU A 585 17.26 -15.26 35.38
N GLU A 586 17.86 -16.34 34.85
CA GLU A 586 18.72 -17.22 35.65
C GLU A 586 20.05 -16.53 36.02
N VAL A 587 20.40 -15.41 35.39
CA VAL A 587 21.42 -14.48 35.89
C VAL A 587 20.70 -13.34 36.59
N GLY A 588 20.49 -13.50 37.89
CA GLY A 588 19.73 -12.56 38.70
C GLY A 588 20.49 -11.26 38.94
N ILE A 589 19.88 -10.13 38.58
CA ILE A 589 20.43 -8.79 38.76
C ILE A 589 19.56 -7.99 39.74
N GLN A 590 20.17 -7.49 40.81
CA GLN A 590 19.53 -6.56 41.74
C GLN A 590 20.34 -5.26 41.76
N ARG A 591 19.67 -4.11 41.67
CA ARG A 591 20.27 -2.77 41.78
C ARG A 591 19.50 -1.95 42.79
N SER A 592 20.21 -1.32 43.71
CA SER A 592 19.68 -0.31 44.62
C SER A 592 20.55 0.94 44.60
N GLU A 593 19.93 2.10 44.75
CA GLU A 593 20.59 3.40 44.75
C GLU A 593 20.09 4.20 45.95
N ARG A 594 21.00 4.82 46.68
CA ARG A 594 20.70 5.65 47.84
C ARG A 594 21.50 6.94 47.75
N THR A 595 20.83 8.08 47.93
CA THR A 595 21.47 9.38 47.93
C THR A 595 21.33 10.02 49.31
N PHE A 596 22.44 10.45 49.88
CA PHE A 596 22.54 11.05 51.21
C PHE A 596 23.01 12.49 51.07
N ARG A 597 22.25 13.44 51.64
CA ARG A 597 22.67 14.85 51.65
C ARG A 597 23.75 15.06 52.70
N LYS A 598 24.89 15.61 52.27
CA LYS A 598 25.99 16.09 53.10
C LYS A 598 25.99 17.62 53.01
N THR A 599 25.47 18.31 54.03
CA THR A 599 25.57 19.77 54.09
C THR A 599 26.95 20.13 54.64
N GLU A 600 27.76 20.86 53.87
CA GLU A 600 29.05 21.38 54.34
C GLU A 600 29.03 22.93 54.41
N GLY A 601 29.33 23.46 55.61
CA GLY A 601 29.98 24.78 55.78
C GLY A 601 29.10 26.03 55.99
N LEU A 602 29.44 26.81 57.01
CA LEU A 602 28.73 28.00 57.55
C LEU A 602 28.95 29.33 56.78
N ILE A 603 29.64 29.35 55.62
CA ILE A 603 30.02 30.61 54.93
C ILE A 603 29.62 30.66 53.44
N SER A 604 29.47 29.52 52.74
CA SER A 604 28.87 29.47 51.38
C SER A 604 27.91 28.28 51.28
N ARG A 605 26.65 28.52 50.89
CA ARG A 605 25.64 27.44 50.74
C ARG A 605 25.96 26.60 49.50
N SER A 606 26.82 25.60 49.67
CA SER A 606 26.99 24.52 48.70
C SER A 606 26.24 23.28 49.19
N TYR A 607 25.71 22.49 48.27
CA TYR A 607 25.09 21.21 48.57
C TYR A 607 25.97 20.10 48.01
N SER A 608 26.30 19.11 48.84
CA SER A 608 26.95 17.89 48.40
C SER A 608 26.02 16.71 48.65
N ASN A 609 25.78 15.89 47.64
CA ASN A 609 24.98 14.68 47.76
C ASN A 609 25.87 13.47 47.48
N ARG A 610 25.97 12.56 48.45
CA ARG A 610 26.66 11.29 48.27
C ARG A 610 25.69 10.25 47.73
N THR A 611 25.95 9.73 46.54
CA THR A 611 25.16 8.64 45.96
C THR A 611 25.93 7.33 46.04
N GLU A 612 25.24 6.30 46.51
CA GLU A 612 25.73 4.94 46.61
C GLU A 612 24.86 4.00 45.77
N VAL A 613 25.47 3.35 44.79
CA VAL A 613 24.86 2.34 43.92
C VAL A 613 25.39 0.97 44.32
N ASN A 614 24.49 0.08 44.74
CA ASN A 614 24.79 -1.31 45.09
C ASN A 614 24.11 -2.26 44.10
N ILE A 615 24.92 -3.11 43.47
CA ILE A 615 24.47 -4.10 42.50
C ILE A 615 24.87 -5.49 43.00
N THR A 616 23.92 -6.43 42.98
CA THR A 616 24.16 -7.84 43.29
C THR A 616 23.84 -8.68 42.06
N VAL A 617 24.79 -9.50 41.65
CA VAL A 617 24.68 -10.44 40.53
C VAL A 617 24.71 -11.86 41.09
N ARG A 618 23.76 -12.70 40.70
CA ARG A 618 23.68 -14.11 41.10
C ARG A 618 23.59 -15.01 39.88
N ASN A 619 24.49 -15.98 39.77
CA ASN A 619 24.38 -17.03 38.77
C ASN A 619 23.52 -18.19 39.31
N GLN A 620 22.32 -18.37 38.78
CA GLN A 620 21.41 -19.48 39.11
C GLN A 620 21.53 -20.64 38.12
N ARG A 621 22.39 -20.51 37.11
CA ARG A 621 22.66 -21.54 36.11
C ARG A 621 23.55 -22.64 36.69
N ARG A 622 23.50 -23.81 36.05
CA ARG A 622 24.39 -24.96 36.35
C ARG A 622 25.78 -24.84 35.72
N SER A 623 26.01 -23.81 34.91
CA SER A 623 27.28 -23.54 34.23
C SER A 623 27.89 -22.22 34.70
N THR A 624 29.20 -22.06 34.54
CA THR A 624 29.90 -20.78 34.74
C THR A 624 29.36 -19.73 33.75
N VAL A 625 29.22 -18.50 34.22
CA VAL A 625 28.74 -17.34 33.45
C VAL A 625 29.85 -16.29 33.35
N GLN A 626 30.07 -15.78 32.14
CA GLN A 626 30.82 -14.55 31.90
C GLN A 626 29.81 -13.40 31.71
N LEU A 627 29.93 -12.32 32.48
CA LEU A 627 29.04 -11.16 32.44
C LEU A 627 29.84 -9.87 32.28
N ASP A 628 29.57 -9.11 31.22
CA ASP A 628 29.99 -7.71 31.07
C ASP A 628 28.84 -6.81 31.61
N LEU A 629 29.06 -6.15 32.75
CA LEU A 629 28.09 -5.27 33.38
C LEU A 629 28.48 -3.80 33.17
N LEU A 630 27.54 -3.01 32.66
CA LEU A 630 27.68 -1.57 32.41
C LEU A 630 26.90 -0.79 33.47
N GLU A 631 27.56 0.18 34.11
CA GLU A 631 26.91 1.12 35.04
C GLU A 631 27.44 2.53 34.79
N ARG A 632 26.63 3.55 35.09
CA ARG A 632 26.98 4.95 34.86
C ARG A 632 27.26 5.67 36.17
N ILE A 633 28.28 6.53 36.14
CA ILE A 633 28.45 7.63 37.08
C ILE A 633 28.30 8.93 36.27
N PRO A 634 27.52 9.91 36.73
CA PRO A 634 27.38 11.19 36.04
C PRO A 634 28.73 11.86 35.79
N VAL A 635 28.84 12.57 34.67
CA VAL A 635 29.96 13.48 34.40
C VAL A 635 29.42 14.90 34.34
N SER A 636 30.20 15.87 34.82
CA SER A 636 29.76 17.26 34.79
C SER A 636 29.90 17.85 33.39
N ALA A 637 28.85 18.54 32.95
CA ALA A 637 28.83 19.34 31.71
C ALA A 637 28.74 20.85 32.01
N ASP A 638 28.70 21.24 33.29
CA ASP A 638 28.61 22.63 33.77
C ASP A 638 29.69 22.82 34.85
N GLU A 639 30.55 23.81 34.67
CA GLU A 639 31.68 24.10 35.58
C GLU A 639 31.23 24.36 37.04
N ARG A 640 29.95 24.66 37.27
CA ARG A 640 29.37 24.89 38.60
C ARG A 640 28.92 23.62 39.32
N VAL A 641 29.02 22.46 38.67
CA VAL A 641 28.71 21.15 39.24
C VAL A 641 29.99 20.31 39.24
N SER A 642 30.35 19.74 40.38
CA SER A 642 31.44 18.75 40.49
C SER A 642 30.88 17.36 40.72
N VAL A 643 31.52 16.35 40.15
CA VAL A 643 31.25 14.94 40.43
C VAL A 643 32.56 14.26 40.82
N ASP A 644 32.67 13.89 42.10
CA ASP A 644 33.85 13.29 42.69
C ASP A 644 33.60 11.81 42.99
N VAL A 645 34.34 10.92 42.32
CA VAL A 645 34.19 9.47 42.51
C VAL A 645 34.91 9.05 43.79
N VAL A 646 34.15 8.61 44.79
CA VAL A 646 34.66 8.24 46.13
C VAL A 646 35.21 6.82 46.13
N SER A 647 34.44 5.84 45.62
CA SER A 647 34.89 4.45 45.57
C SER A 647 34.18 3.67 44.47
N VAL A 648 34.89 2.75 43.81
CA VAL A 648 34.32 1.79 42.84
C VAL A 648 34.93 0.42 43.13
N GLU A 649 34.09 -0.51 43.58
CA GLU A 649 34.51 -1.84 44.01
C GLU A 649 33.62 -2.92 43.36
N PRO A 650 34.19 -3.96 42.71
CA PRO A 650 35.61 -4.11 42.38
C PRO A 650 36.08 -3.05 41.37
N SER A 651 37.37 -3.01 41.06
CA SER A 651 37.86 -2.13 40.00
C SER A 651 37.20 -2.47 38.65
N PRO A 652 36.76 -1.48 37.87
CA PRO A 652 36.19 -1.72 36.55
C PRO A 652 37.27 -2.23 35.58
N LEU A 653 36.84 -3.00 34.58
CA LEU A 653 37.68 -3.36 33.44
C LEU A 653 38.02 -2.12 32.60
N GLU A 654 37.05 -1.22 32.42
CA GLU A 654 37.17 -0.02 31.59
C GLU A 654 36.26 1.10 32.14
N LYS A 655 36.69 2.36 31.94
CA LYS A 655 35.91 3.57 32.22
C LYS A 655 35.96 4.49 30.99
N SER A 656 34.81 4.93 30.50
CA SER A 656 34.71 5.93 29.42
C SER A 656 34.77 7.36 29.95
N GLU A 657 35.15 8.31 29.09
CA GLU A 657 35.13 9.75 29.41
C GLU A 657 33.71 10.26 29.71
N ARG A 658 32.68 9.57 29.22
CA ARG A 658 31.27 9.89 29.50
C ARG A 658 30.74 9.26 30.79
N GLY A 659 31.60 8.63 31.58
CA GLY A 659 31.25 8.09 32.89
C GLY A 659 30.60 6.71 32.85
N ILE A 660 30.80 5.92 31.80
CA ILE A 660 30.37 4.52 31.75
C ILE A 660 31.47 3.62 32.30
N TYR A 661 31.13 2.78 33.27
CA TYR A 661 32.01 1.82 33.94
C TYR A 661 31.62 0.41 33.52
N ARG A 662 32.58 -0.35 32.98
CA ARG A 662 32.40 -1.73 32.54
C ARG A 662 33.07 -2.68 33.51
N PHE A 663 32.34 -3.67 34.02
CA PHE A 663 32.86 -4.73 34.90
C PHE A 663 32.76 -6.08 34.21
N ARG A 664 33.84 -6.86 34.19
CA ARG A 664 33.80 -8.26 33.70
C ARG A 664 33.82 -9.21 34.88
N LEU A 665 32.73 -9.95 35.05
CA LEU A 665 32.53 -10.91 36.13
C LEU A 665 32.52 -12.34 35.58
N THR A 666 33.29 -13.22 36.21
CA THR A 666 33.16 -14.68 36.03
C THR A 666 32.46 -15.25 37.26
N LEU A 667 31.28 -15.83 37.08
CA LEU A 667 30.46 -16.40 38.17
C LEU A 667 30.31 -17.92 37.98
N LYS A 668 30.81 -18.71 38.92
CA LYS A 668 30.54 -20.16 39.01
C LYS A 668 29.06 -20.42 39.31
N PRO A 669 28.56 -21.65 39.09
CA PRO A 669 27.19 -22.02 39.45
C PRO A 669 26.85 -21.65 40.91
N GLY A 670 25.75 -20.95 41.14
CA GLY A 670 25.30 -20.49 42.46
C GLY A 670 26.03 -19.26 43.03
N GLU A 671 27.10 -18.78 42.39
CA GLU A 671 27.94 -17.71 42.90
C GLU A 671 27.22 -16.35 42.91
N ILE A 672 27.52 -15.54 43.92
CA ILE A 672 27.02 -14.17 44.09
C ILE A 672 28.21 -13.21 44.08
N ARG A 673 28.13 -12.15 43.27
CA ARG A 673 29.08 -11.03 43.23
C ARG A 673 28.37 -9.72 43.50
N LYS A 674 29.08 -8.78 44.12
CA LYS A 674 28.57 -7.45 44.43
C LYS A 674 29.44 -6.39 43.79
N ILE A 675 28.82 -5.32 43.30
CA ILE A 675 29.48 -4.12 42.81
C ILE A 675 28.92 -2.94 43.61
N ARG A 676 29.80 -2.07 44.10
CA ARG A 676 29.47 -0.87 44.85
C ARG A 676 30.17 0.34 44.23
N LEU A 677 29.39 1.33 43.82
CA LEU A 677 29.88 2.61 43.30
C LEU A 677 29.43 3.73 44.24
N VAL A 678 30.34 4.61 44.62
CA VAL A 678 30.06 5.78 45.46
C VAL A 678 30.67 7.01 44.81
N TYR A 679 29.87 8.06 44.69
CA TYR A 679 30.32 9.36 44.21
C TYR A 679 29.61 10.49 44.96
N ASP A 680 30.27 11.64 45.05
CA ASP A 680 29.75 12.87 45.61
C ASP A 680 29.44 13.85 44.46
N LEU A 681 28.22 14.40 44.46
CA LEU A 681 27.82 15.46 43.54
C LEU A 681 27.70 16.77 44.32
N THR A 682 28.50 17.77 43.95
CA THR A 682 28.56 19.06 44.63
C THR A 682 28.11 20.18 43.70
N HIS A 683 27.27 21.08 44.20
CA HIS A 683 26.77 22.24 43.45
C HIS A 683 26.45 23.44 44.35
N GLY A 684 26.40 24.65 43.77
CA GLY A 684 25.94 25.86 44.45
C GLY A 684 24.44 25.82 44.78
N ALA A 685 23.99 26.57 45.80
CA ALA A 685 22.58 26.61 46.19
C ALA A 685 21.64 27.23 45.16
N ASP A 686 22.15 28.01 44.22
CA ASP A 686 21.46 28.60 43.08
C ASP A 686 21.38 27.66 41.85
N VAL A 687 22.08 26.52 41.89
CA VAL A 687 22.13 25.52 40.83
C VAL A 687 21.27 24.31 41.21
N LEU A 688 20.39 23.88 40.30
CA LEU A 688 19.67 22.61 40.41
C LEU A 688 20.21 21.64 39.35
N PRO A 689 21.06 20.66 39.72
CA PRO A 689 21.58 19.70 38.75
C PRO A 689 20.46 18.79 38.23
N VAL A 690 20.33 18.69 36.91
CA VAL A 690 19.41 17.79 36.23
C VAL A 690 20.20 16.77 35.44
N MET A 691 19.90 15.48 35.66
CA MET A 691 20.52 14.39 34.90
C MET A 691 19.86 14.29 33.53
N ASN A 692 20.59 14.69 32.49
CA ASN A 692 20.14 14.57 31.10
C ASN A 692 20.87 13.42 30.40
N GLU A 693 20.15 12.69 29.55
CA GLU A 693 20.74 11.62 28.75
C GLU A 693 21.30 12.22 27.44
N THR A 694 22.51 12.74 27.52
CA THR A 694 23.19 13.42 26.40
C THR A 694 24.02 12.43 25.57
N GLY A 695 23.33 11.52 24.88
CA GLY A 695 23.92 10.61 23.88
C GLY A 695 23.90 9.12 24.25
N VAL A 696 24.30 8.29 23.28
CA VAL A 696 24.41 6.82 23.38
C VAL A 696 25.87 6.45 23.18
N GLU A 697 26.43 5.64 24.08
CA GLU A 697 27.67 4.88 23.84
C GLU A 697 27.27 3.46 23.45
N ASN A 698 27.67 3.02 22.26
CA ASN A 698 27.44 1.67 21.75
C ASN A 698 28.53 0.71 22.21
#